data_AF-A0A960L5A2-F1
#
_entry.id   AF-A0A960L5A2-F1
#
_cell.length_a   1.000
_cell.length_b   1.000
_cell.length_c   1.000
_cell.angle_alpha   90.00
_cell.angle_beta   90.00
_cell.angle_gamma   90.00
#
_symmetry.space_group_name_H-M   'P 1'
#
loop_
_entity.id
_entity.type
_entity.pdbx_description
1 polymer ?
#
loop_
_entity_poly.entity_id
_entity_poly.type
_entity_poly.pdbx_seq_one_letter_code
_entity_poly.pdbx_strand_id
1 'polypeptide(L)'
;MDDDGIPDYAVTAPGFDGAAGPESGKVYVVSGATGAWIHEIEGEQAFGLFGTAVVAVTDVNADGVPDLLISAPNFGNQPEDFHRGRAYVYSGADGSRMAVMDGEAPNDAFGTALVFIPGPTPLSGYAVVGAPAYDCRDGDGVVAQANCGRVYAFAASGLRTGAPSVWRARGQEADAAFGSSLTRAGLVDLDAVQDFAVGSPGFGGGLGRVTILSAAGGGRIRSFDGEQVGSGFGTVLAGGEDLTGDGAADLFIGAPSFDVEGHIGPGEVPVTLTDVGKVYVYDAVGGGLLATDGGRVRELSLLGQSSHFAGALRITRDLTGDGVADVLVGADGAAAFLERAEADLLRVQSNSERQNWVHSTYITHDTEVLAAQADEQAISTVVRYAEAASQFDDLELPYDTRRRLERLKLNLTLPAPPDPEATAELTRIAASMQGTYGKGKYCPEGATGDDCYDLVEMGNIFAESRDPKLLLDLWQGWRTVSPSMRPEFERYVQLANAGAQNLGFADLGAMWRSKYDMSPEAFAAELDRLWQQVRPLYEALHCHVRAKLAETYGTDVVAPDGPIPAHLLGNMWAQTWSNIYPLVAPPEGSGTFDLTERLRAKGVDERGMVRYGEGFFTSLGFDPLPETFWERSLFRQPRDRDVVCHASAWDIDWEDDLRLKMCVQINAEDFSVVHHELGHNFYQRAYKTQPVLYRDSANDGFHEALGDTVALSVTPAYLVQLGFIDQEPDASADLGLLMRMALDKVAFLPFGLLIDQWRWKVFSGEITPEQYNTAWWQLREKYQGIAPPVARSEQDFDPGAKYHVPANVPYTRYFLADILQFQFHRGLCQAAGYEGPLNRCSVYGNDAAGERLRTMMAMGASRPWPEALEVMTGQKEMDATAILDYFAPLKAWLDEQNQGRVCGWGG
;
A
#
# COMPACT_ATOMS: atom_id res chain seq x y z
N MET A 1 -34.21 -31.08 12.71
CA MET A 1 -33.21 -32.14 12.89
C MET A 1 -33.08 -32.40 14.39
N ASP A 2 -32.34 -33.43 14.79
CA ASP A 2 -32.21 -34.06 16.13
C ASP A 2 -33.48 -34.36 16.99
N ASP A 3 -34.67 -33.91 16.59
CA ASP A 3 -35.97 -34.13 17.21
C ASP A 3 -36.10 -33.58 18.65
N ASP A 4 -35.32 -32.55 18.99
CA ASP A 4 -35.38 -31.89 20.30
C ASP A 4 -36.50 -30.83 20.42
N GLY A 5 -37.20 -30.55 19.32
CA GLY A 5 -38.28 -29.56 19.22
C GLY A 5 -37.80 -28.10 19.11
N ILE A 6 -36.50 -27.86 18.99
CA ILE A 6 -35.87 -26.56 18.73
C ILE A 6 -35.40 -26.53 17.26
N PRO A 7 -35.66 -25.45 16.50
CA PRO A 7 -35.17 -25.36 15.13
C PRO A 7 -33.64 -25.36 15.03
N ASP A 8 -33.10 -26.29 14.24
CA ASP A 8 -31.68 -26.35 13.89
C ASP A 8 -31.34 -25.43 12.72
N TYR A 9 -30.04 -25.31 12.44
CA TYR A 9 -29.54 -24.48 11.36
C TYR A 9 -28.42 -25.17 10.57
N ALA A 10 -28.33 -24.80 9.29
CA ALA A 10 -27.24 -25.19 8.41
C ALA A 10 -26.26 -24.02 8.27
N VAL A 11 -24.96 -24.31 8.38
CA VAL A 11 -23.85 -23.37 8.16
C VAL A 11 -23.07 -23.85 6.95
N THR A 12 -22.77 -22.94 6.02
CA THR A 12 -22.06 -23.27 4.80
C THR A 12 -20.65 -22.71 4.79
N ALA A 13 -19.73 -23.44 4.17
CA ALA A 13 -18.34 -23.07 3.99
C ALA A 13 -17.93 -23.43 2.54
N PRO A 14 -18.38 -22.67 1.52
CA PRO A 14 -18.13 -23.02 0.12
C PRO A 14 -16.65 -22.98 -0.26
N GLY A 15 -15.84 -22.15 0.40
CA GLY A 15 -14.38 -22.10 0.22
C GLY A 15 -13.60 -23.15 1.04
N PHE A 16 -14.26 -24.14 1.64
CA PHE A 16 -13.57 -25.17 2.41
C PHE A 16 -12.77 -26.12 1.50
N ASP A 17 -11.48 -26.26 1.82
CA ASP A 17 -10.58 -27.22 1.18
C ASP A 17 -10.78 -28.61 1.79
N GLY A 18 -11.55 -29.45 1.08
CA GLY A 18 -11.93 -30.78 1.52
C GLY A 18 -11.16 -31.89 0.83
N ALA A 19 -11.60 -33.13 1.03
CA ALA A 19 -10.95 -34.31 0.45
C ALA A 19 -10.94 -34.30 -1.10
N ALA A 20 -11.87 -33.57 -1.72
CA ALA A 20 -11.96 -33.43 -3.17
C ALA A 20 -11.04 -32.35 -3.77
N GLY A 21 -10.36 -31.57 -2.93
CA GLY A 21 -9.41 -30.52 -3.33
C GLY A 21 -9.78 -29.12 -2.84
N PRO A 22 -9.07 -28.08 -3.31
CA PRO A 22 -9.31 -26.71 -2.89
C PRO A 22 -10.71 -26.25 -3.25
N GLU A 23 -11.34 -25.43 -2.40
CA GLU A 23 -12.69 -24.87 -2.60
C GLU A 23 -13.75 -25.93 -2.96
N SER A 24 -13.58 -27.16 -2.46
CA SER A 24 -14.57 -28.20 -2.68
C SER A 24 -15.89 -27.92 -1.96
N GLY A 25 -15.83 -27.19 -0.85
CA GLY A 25 -16.97 -26.72 -0.08
C GLY A 25 -17.50 -27.73 0.94
N LYS A 26 -18.20 -27.24 1.97
CA LYS A 26 -18.77 -28.05 3.05
C LYS A 26 -20.03 -27.40 3.64
N VAL A 27 -20.94 -28.23 4.14
CA VAL A 27 -22.12 -27.82 4.90
C VAL A 27 -22.17 -28.54 6.24
N TYR A 28 -22.42 -27.79 7.31
CA TYR A 28 -22.61 -28.28 8.67
C TYR A 28 -24.08 -28.14 9.05
N VAL A 29 -24.70 -29.20 9.56
CA VAL A 29 -26.01 -29.13 10.21
C VAL A 29 -25.77 -29.12 11.70
N VAL A 30 -26.32 -28.12 12.40
CA VAL A 30 -25.97 -27.82 13.79
C VAL A 30 -27.22 -27.71 14.65
N SER A 31 -27.19 -28.38 15.81
CA SER A 31 -28.28 -28.39 16.78
C SER A 31 -28.59 -26.98 17.28
N GLY A 32 -29.83 -26.55 17.13
CA GLY A 32 -30.30 -25.23 17.58
C GLY A 32 -30.26 -25.05 19.09
N ALA A 33 -30.37 -26.14 19.84
CA ALA A 33 -30.36 -26.13 21.30
C ALA A 33 -28.95 -26.14 21.89
N THR A 34 -28.03 -26.88 21.28
CA THR A 34 -26.72 -27.21 21.90
C THR A 34 -25.51 -26.67 21.14
N GLY A 35 -25.67 -26.30 19.87
CA GLY A 35 -24.55 -25.99 18.97
C GLY A 35 -23.74 -27.23 18.55
N ALA A 36 -24.18 -28.44 18.90
CA ALA A 36 -23.52 -29.67 18.52
C ALA A 36 -23.70 -29.96 17.03
N TRP A 37 -22.69 -30.59 16.43
CA TRP A 37 -22.70 -30.95 15.01
C TRP A 37 -23.57 -32.20 14.82
N ILE A 38 -24.60 -32.09 13.98
CA ILE A 38 -25.52 -33.18 13.63
C ILE A 38 -25.00 -33.92 12.39
N HIS A 39 -24.71 -33.16 11.32
CA HIS A 39 -24.17 -33.69 10.06
C HIS A 39 -23.07 -32.81 9.50
N GLU A 40 -22.12 -33.45 8.82
CA GLU A 40 -21.07 -32.81 8.03
C GLU A 40 -21.15 -33.36 6.60
N ILE A 41 -21.37 -32.48 5.63
CA ILE A 41 -21.55 -32.87 4.23
C ILE A 41 -20.50 -32.15 3.40
N GLU A 42 -19.55 -32.89 2.82
CA GLU A 42 -18.48 -32.35 1.98
C GLU A 42 -18.83 -32.39 0.49
N GLY A 43 -18.35 -31.38 -0.24
CA GLY A 43 -18.45 -31.33 -1.68
C GLY A 43 -17.58 -32.37 -2.38
N GLU A 44 -18.01 -32.77 -3.57
CA GLU A 44 -17.39 -33.89 -4.30
C GLU A 44 -16.38 -33.45 -5.39
N GLN A 45 -16.11 -32.16 -5.54
CA GLN A 45 -15.24 -31.62 -6.60
C GLN A 45 -14.48 -30.38 -6.14
N ALA A 46 -13.17 -30.31 -6.39
CA ALA A 46 -12.38 -29.08 -6.28
C ALA A 46 -13.02 -27.92 -7.07
N PHE A 47 -12.97 -26.72 -6.49
CA PHE A 47 -13.54 -25.49 -7.05
C PHE A 47 -15.05 -25.56 -7.32
N GLY A 48 -15.75 -26.57 -6.79
CA GLY A 48 -17.19 -26.74 -6.99
C GLY A 48 -18.04 -25.75 -6.19
N LEU A 49 -17.47 -25.14 -5.14
CA LEU A 49 -18.15 -24.25 -4.20
C LEU A 49 -19.39 -24.90 -3.55
N PHE A 50 -19.28 -26.16 -3.13
CA PHE A 50 -20.41 -26.85 -2.49
C PHE A 50 -20.85 -26.12 -1.21
N GLY A 51 -22.16 -25.89 -1.10
CA GLY A 51 -22.74 -25.09 -0.03
C GLY A 51 -22.86 -23.60 -0.35
N THR A 52 -22.72 -23.15 -1.60
CA THR A 52 -22.99 -21.75 -1.96
C THR A 52 -24.38 -21.31 -1.49
N ALA A 53 -25.39 -22.15 -1.68
CA ALA A 53 -26.71 -21.96 -1.11
C ALA A 53 -27.22 -23.25 -0.46
N VAL A 54 -27.98 -23.07 0.63
CA VAL A 54 -28.70 -24.15 1.32
C VAL A 54 -30.08 -23.67 1.71
N VAL A 55 -31.10 -24.50 1.47
CA VAL A 55 -32.46 -24.27 1.96
C VAL A 55 -33.04 -25.57 2.52
N ALA A 56 -33.76 -25.46 3.63
CA ALA A 56 -34.61 -26.55 4.08
C ALA A 56 -35.80 -26.68 3.11
N VAL A 57 -36.09 -27.91 2.73
CA VAL A 57 -37.29 -28.26 1.95
C VAL A 57 -38.21 -29.10 2.83
N THR A 58 -39.42 -29.37 2.35
CA THR A 58 -40.32 -30.29 3.03
C THR A 58 -39.71 -31.69 3.17
N ASP A 59 -40.28 -32.53 4.02
CA ASP A 59 -39.95 -33.96 4.10
C ASP A 59 -40.42 -34.65 2.78
N VAL A 60 -39.48 -34.86 1.86
CA VAL A 60 -39.77 -35.43 0.54
C VAL A 60 -39.59 -36.95 0.50
N ASN A 61 -39.03 -37.55 1.56
CA ASN A 61 -38.90 -39.01 1.68
C ASN A 61 -39.93 -39.65 2.63
N ALA A 62 -40.69 -38.85 3.36
CA ALA A 62 -41.66 -39.22 4.38
C ALA A 62 -41.04 -39.91 5.62
N ASP A 63 -39.85 -39.51 6.04
CA ASP A 63 -39.15 -40.01 7.24
C ASP A 63 -39.46 -39.24 8.53
N GLY A 64 -40.20 -38.13 8.42
CA GLY A 64 -40.59 -37.26 9.53
C GLY A 64 -39.66 -36.07 9.77
N VAL A 65 -38.55 -35.96 9.04
CA VAL A 65 -37.58 -34.85 9.16
C VAL A 65 -37.54 -34.05 7.86
N PRO A 66 -37.60 -32.70 7.91
CA PRO A 66 -37.43 -31.87 6.72
C PRO A 66 -36.07 -32.09 6.05
N ASP A 67 -36.06 -32.17 4.73
CA ASP A 67 -34.84 -32.45 3.94
C ASP A 67 -34.09 -31.16 3.55
N LEU A 68 -32.90 -31.32 2.97
CA LEU A 68 -32.04 -30.21 2.56
C LEU A 68 -31.83 -30.17 1.05
N LEU A 69 -31.86 -28.97 0.48
CA LEU A 69 -31.38 -28.68 -0.87
C LEU A 69 -30.10 -27.84 -0.77
N ILE A 70 -29.00 -28.36 -1.32
CA ILE A 70 -27.66 -27.75 -1.25
C ILE A 70 -27.12 -27.59 -2.67
N SER A 71 -26.44 -26.49 -2.98
CA SER A 71 -25.89 -26.25 -4.33
C SER A 71 -24.37 -26.21 -4.40
N ALA A 72 -23.85 -26.43 -5.62
CA ALA A 72 -22.46 -26.27 -6.04
C ALA A 72 -22.47 -25.63 -7.45
N PRO A 73 -22.49 -24.29 -7.56
CA PRO A 73 -22.70 -23.60 -8.83
C PRO A 73 -21.54 -23.76 -9.81
N ASN A 74 -20.32 -24.01 -9.33
CA ASN A 74 -19.14 -24.22 -10.17
C ASN A 74 -18.86 -25.71 -10.44
N PHE A 75 -19.82 -26.58 -10.13
CA PHE A 75 -19.70 -27.99 -10.44
C PHE A 75 -19.58 -28.23 -11.96
N GLY A 76 -18.71 -29.16 -12.36
CA GLY A 76 -18.36 -29.46 -13.75
C GLY A 76 -17.01 -28.87 -14.14
N ASN A 77 -16.08 -29.74 -14.53
CA ASN A 77 -14.69 -29.39 -14.84
C ASN A 77 -14.24 -29.90 -16.21
N GLN A 78 -15.14 -30.48 -17.00
CA GLN A 78 -14.88 -30.88 -18.37
C GLN A 78 -15.38 -29.78 -19.33
N PRO A 79 -14.77 -29.59 -20.51
CA PRO A 79 -15.19 -28.55 -21.44
C PRO A 79 -16.70 -28.57 -21.78
N GLU A 80 -17.33 -29.75 -21.80
CA GLU A 80 -18.75 -29.95 -22.08
C GLU A 80 -19.71 -29.68 -20.92
N ASP A 81 -19.20 -29.53 -19.69
CA ASP A 81 -20.00 -29.25 -18.49
C ASP A 81 -19.36 -28.21 -17.55
N PHE A 82 -18.32 -27.51 -18.02
CA PHE A 82 -17.53 -26.58 -17.23
C PHE A 82 -18.44 -25.54 -16.55
N HIS A 83 -18.43 -25.49 -15.21
CA HIS A 83 -19.28 -24.61 -14.40
C HIS A 83 -20.78 -24.67 -14.75
N ARG A 84 -21.26 -25.83 -15.21
CA ARG A 84 -22.69 -26.07 -15.47
C ARG A 84 -23.51 -25.97 -14.19
N GLY A 85 -22.90 -26.30 -13.05
CA GLY A 85 -23.51 -26.21 -11.73
C GLY A 85 -24.45 -27.37 -11.41
N ARG A 86 -24.63 -27.62 -10.11
CA ARG A 86 -25.41 -28.73 -9.57
C ARG A 86 -26.12 -28.36 -8.27
N ALA A 87 -27.31 -28.91 -8.06
CA ALA A 87 -28.02 -28.92 -6.79
C ALA A 87 -28.29 -30.36 -6.32
N TYR A 88 -28.28 -30.57 -5.01
CA TYR A 88 -28.33 -31.87 -4.35
C TYR A 88 -29.44 -31.89 -3.32
N VAL A 89 -30.19 -32.98 -3.26
CA VAL A 89 -31.17 -33.23 -2.21
C VAL A 89 -30.57 -34.21 -1.20
N TYR A 90 -30.54 -33.83 0.07
CA TYR A 90 -30.03 -34.63 1.18
C TYR A 90 -31.14 -34.89 2.21
N SER A 91 -31.17 -36.10 2.77
CA SER A 91 -32.07 -36.40 3.88
C SER A 91 -31.67 -35.59 5.11
N GLY A 92 -32.65 -34.95 5.74
CA GLY A 92 -32.43 -34.25 7.00
C GLY A 92 -32.24 -35.17 8.21
N ALA A 93 -32.62 -36.44 8.10
CA ALA A 93 -32.54 -37.41 9.20
C ALA A 93 -31.16 -38.05 9.32
N ASP A 94 -30.51 -38.39 8.19
CA ASP A 94 -29.23 -39.12 8.18
C ASP A 94 -28.12 -38.47 7.34
N GLY A 95 -28.40 -37.35 6.67
CA GLY A 95 -27.44 -36.67 5.80
C GLY A 95 -27.12 -37.42 4.51
N SER A 96 -27.88 -38.45 4.13
CA SER A 96 -27.66 -39.21 2.91
C SER A 96 -28.14 -38.47 1.66
N ARG A 97 -27.40 -38.58 0.56
CA ARG A 97 -27.78 -37.97 -0.73
C ARG A 97 -28.91 -38.76 -1.38
N MET A 98 -29.99 -38.08 -1.71
CA MET A 98 -31.18 -38.64 -2.34
C MET A 98 -31.22 -38.42 -3.85
N ALA A 99 -30.91 -37.20 -4.31
CA ALA A 99 -30.99 -36.83 -5.71
C ALA A 99 -29.99 -35.73 -6.10
N VAL A 100 -29.76 -35.59 -7.40
CA VAL A 100 -28.97 -34.52 -8.02
C VAL A 100 -29.75 -33.89 -9.16
N MET A 101 -29.54 -32.60 -9.37
CA MET A 101 -30.10 -31.81 -10.47
C MET A 101 -28.96 -31.00 -11.08
N ASP A 102 -28.72 -31.17 -12.37
CA ASP A 102 -27.68 -30.45 -13.11
C ASP A 102 -28.27 -29.25 -13.86
N GLY A 103 -27.44 -28.23 -14.12
CA GLY A 103 -27.75 -27.15 -15.07
C GLY A 103 -27.98 -27.65 -16.49
N GLU A 104 -28.15 -26.78 -17.48
CA GLU A 104 -28.42 -27.21 -18.86
C GLU A 104 -27.22 -27.16 -19.77
N ALA A 105 -26.37 -26.15 -19.58
CA ALA A 105 -25.22 -25.87 -20.40
C ALA A 105 -23.98 -25.49 -19.55
N PRO A 106 -22.77 -25.58 -20.13
CA PRO A 106 -21.57 -25.02 -19.52
C PRO A 106 -21.76 -23.54 -19.16
N ASN A 107 -21.15 -23.12 -18.06
CA ASN A 107 -21.17 -21.79 -17.50
C ASN A 107 -22.53 -21.27 -17.03
N ASP A 108 -23.55 -22.12 -16.89
CA ASP A 108 -24.85 -21.70 -16.37
C ASP A 108 -24.79 -21.19 -14.91
N ALA A 109 -23.80 -21.66 -14.14
CA ALA A 109 -23.72 -21.49 -12.70
C ALA A 109 -25.00 -21.95 -11.96
N PHE A 110 -25.59 -23.07 -12.40
CA PHE A 110 -26.83 -23.58 -11.81
C PHE A 110 -26.65 -23.89 -10.32
N GLY A 111 -27.49 -23.26 -9.49
CA GLY A 111 -27.41 -23.38 -8.03
C GLY A 111 -26.85 -22.14 -7.33
N THR A 112 -26.59 -21.03 -8.02
CA THR A 112 -26.13 -19.78 -7.36
C THR A 112 -27.07 -19.33 -6.25
N ALA A 113 -28.39 -19.44 -6.47
CA ALA A 113 -29.41 -19.13 -5.48
C ALA A 113 -30.47 -20.24 -5.40
N LEU A 114 -31.02 -20.43 -4.20
CA LEU A 114 -32.06 -21.40 -3.90
C LEU A 114 -33.18 -20.75 -3.09
N VAL A 115 -34.44 -21.11 -3.36
CA VAL A 115 -35.57 -20.83 -2.47
C VAL A 115 -36.55 -21.99 -2.47
N PHE A 116 -37.10 -22.33 -1.31
CA PHE A 116 -38.22 -23.26 -1.21
C PHE A 116 -39.51 -22.50 -0.94
N ILE A 117 -40.54 -22.80 -1.73
CA ILE A 117 -41.85 -22.18 -1.67
C ILE A 117 -42.84 -23.25 -1.22
N PRO A 118 -43.32 -23.20 0.05
CA PRO A 118 -44.24 -24.20 0.55
C PRO A 118 -45.60 -24.08 -0.15
N GLY A 119 -46.21 -25.23 -0.41
CA GLY A 119 -47.57 -25.30 -0.92
C GLY A 119 -48.60 -25.60 0.19
N PRO A 120 -49.90 -25.66 -0.14
CA PRO A 120 -50.96 -26.01 0.81
C PRO A 120 -50.80 -27.39 1.47
N THR A 121 -50.07 -28.29 0.81
CA THR A 121 -49.65 -29.59 1.34
C THR A 121 -48.14 -29.72 1.25
N PRO A 122 -47.49 -30.55 2.09
CA PRO A 122 -46.05 -30.74 2.08
C PRO A 122 -45.46 -30.90 0.66
N LEU A 123 -46.03 -31.80 -0.15
CA LEU A 123 -45.51 -32.14 -1.48
C LEU A 123 -46.03 -31.29 -2.64
N SER A 124 -46.85 -30.26 -2.37
CA SER A 124 -47.37 -29.35 -3.41
C SER A 124 -46.60 -28.03 -3.54
N GLY A 125 -45.46 -27.90 -2.85
CA GLY A 125 -44.56 -26.76 -2.97
C GLY A 125 -43.58 -26.86 -4.14
N TYR A 126 -42.72 -25.84 -4.28
CA TYR A 126 -41.71 -25.76 -5.33
C TYR A 126 -40.34 -25.40 -4.75
N ALA A 127 -39.30 -26.09 -5.18
CA ALA A 127 -37.92 -25.60 -5.04
C ALA A 127 -37.53 -24.85 -6.31
N VAL A 128 -37.05 -23.62 -6.17
CA VAL A 128 -36.58 -22.80 -7.28
C VAL A 128 -35.07 -22.65 -7.20
N VAL A 129 -34.41 -22.84 -8.34
CA VAL A 129 -32.95 -22.80 -8.48
C VAL A 129 -32.57 -21.75 -9.53
N GLY A 130 -31.66 -20.85 -9.17
CA GLY A 130 -31.11 -19.82 -10.05
C GLY A 130 -29.88 -20.28 -10.83
N ALA A 131 -29.74 -19.80 -12.06
CA ALA A 131 -28.62 -20.00 -12.97
C ALA A 131 -28.33 -18.66 -13.69
N PRO A 132 -27.67 -17.71 -13.01
CA PRO A 132 -27.56 -16.33 -13.49
C PRO A 132 -26.69 -16.19 -14.75
N ALA A 133 -25.74 -17.10 -14.97
CA ALA A 133 -24.85 -17.07 -16.14
C ALA A 133 -25.40 -17.85 -17.34
N TYR A 134 -26.66 -18.31 -17.28
CA TYR A 134 -27.31 -18.99 -18.39
C TYR A 134 -27.43 -18.09 -19.64
N ASP A 135 -27.01 -18.63 -20.79
CA ASP A 135 -27.14 -18.00 -22.10
C ASP A 135 -28.53 -18.24 -22.73
N CYS A 136 -29.29 -17.16 -22.93
CA CYS A 136 -30.58 -17.21 -23.61
C CYS A 136 -30.41 -17.55 -25.07
N ARG A 137 -30.85 -18.75 -25.44
CA ARG A 137 -30.88 -19.22 -26.83
C ARG A 137 -32.20 -18.88 -27.52
N ASP A 138 -32.16 -18.66 -28.83
CA ASP A 138 -33.35 -18.55 -29.67
C ASP A 138 -33.94 -19.94 -30.01
N GLY A 139 -34.96 -19.96 -30.88
CA GLY A 139 -35.63 -21.20 -31.29
C GLY A 139 -34.73 -22.17 -32.10
N ASP A 140 -33.61 -21.68 -32.63
CA ASP A 140 -32.63 -22.46 -33.40
C ASP A 140 -31.42 -22.89 -32.53
N GLY A 141 -31.43 -22.54 -31.23
CA GLY A 141 -30.38 -22.92 -30.28
C GLY A 141 -29.15 -21.99 -30.29
N VAL A 142 -29.20 -20.88 -31.04
CA VAL A 142 -28.14 -19.88 -31.10
C VAL A 142 -28.27 -18.94 -29.91
N VAL A 143 -27.15 -18.57 -29.28
CA VAL A 143 -27.14 -17.61 -28.17
C VAL A 143 -27.63 -16.26 -28.69
N ALA A 144 -28.80 -15.84 -28.22
CA ALA A 144 -29.44 -14.58 -28.55
C ALA A 144 -29.11 -13.48 -27.54
N GLN A 145 -28.94 -13.84 -26.26
CA GLN A 145 -28.53 -12.93 -25.18
C GLN A 145 -27.61 -13.69 -24.22
N ALA A 146 -26.34 -13.28 -24.15
CA ALA A 146 -25.37 -13.89 -23.23
C ALA A 146 -25.70 -13.54 -21.77
N ASN A 147 -25.46 -14.44 -20.82
CA ASN A 147 -25.66 -14.20 -19.38
C ASN A 147 -27.01 -13.58 -18.99
N CYS A 148 -28.07 -13.88 -19.75
CA CYS A 148 -29.39 -13.33 -19.46
C CYS A 148 -29.94 -13.89 -18.14
N GLY A 149 -29.46 -15.07 -17.73
CA GLY A 149 -29.86 -15.79 -16.55
C GLY A 149 -31.20 -16.50 -16.67
N ARG A 150 -31.41 -17.47 -15.78
CA ARG A 150 -32.60 -18.33 -15.72
C ARG A 150 -32.90 -18.79 -14.30
N VAL A 151 -34.17 -19.10 -14.04
CA VAL A 151 -34.62 -19.86 -12.88
C VAL A 151 -35.37 -21.12 -13.31
N TYR A 152 -35.26 -22.16 -12.48
CA TYR A 152 -35.86 -23.48 -12.68
C TYR A 152 -36.71 -23.83 -11.48
N ALA A 153 -37.96 -24.23 -11.68
CA ALA A 153 -38.82 -24.71 -10.61
C ALA A 153 -38.99 -26.22 -10.66
N PHE A 154 -38.82 -26.86 -9.51
CA PHE A 154 -38.97 -28.29 -9.31
C PHE A 154 -40.10 -28.52 -8.30
N ALA A 155 -41.06 -29.38 -8.64
CA ALA A 155 -42.12 -29.74 -7.70
C ALA A 155 -41.52 -30.54 -6.53
N ALA A 156 -41.95 -30.23 -5.31
CA ALA A 156 -41.49 -30.91 -4.09
C ALA A 156 -41.65 -32.44 -4.18
N SER A 157 -42.78 -32.90 -4.73
CA SER A 157 -43.05 -34.33 -5.01
C SER A 157 -42.03 -35.03 -5.92
N GLY A 158 -41.27 -34.28 -6.73
CA GLY A 158 -40.27 -34.80 -7.66
C GLY A 158 -38.82 -34.70 -7.16
N LEU A 159 -38.56 -33.97 -6.07
CA LEU A 159 -37.21 -33.70 -5.57
C LEU A 159 -36.48 -34.97 -5.16
N ARG A 160 -37.16 -35.90 -4.47
CA ARG A 160 -36.58 -37.19 -4.06
C ARG A 160 -35.99 -38.00 -5.20
N THR A 161 -36.56 -37.87 -6.41
CA THR A 161 -36.15 -38.65 -7.58
C THR A 161 -35.32 -37.86 -8.59
N GLY A 162 -35.07 -36.56 -8.33
CA GLY A 162 -34.42 -35.68 -9.32
C GLY A 162 -35.27 -35.49 -10.58
N ALA A 163 -36.60 -35.37 -10.42
CA ALA A 163 -37.49 -35.15 -11.55
C ALA A 163 -37.14 -33.83 -12.29
N PRO A 164 -37.39 -33.73 -13.61
CA PRO A 164 -37.13 -32.50 -14.35
C PRO A 164 -37.95 -31.32 -13.83
N SER A 165 -37.48 -30.10 -14.09
CA SER A 165 -38.19 -28.87 -13.76
C SER A 165 -39.58 -28.83 -14.42
N VAL A 166 -40.57 -28.36 -13.66
CA VAL A 166 -41.96 -28.24 -14.11
C VAL A 166 -42.19 -27.02 -15.00
N TRP A 167 -41.43 -25.96 -14.77
CA TRP A 167 -41.39 -24.77 -15.61
C TRP A 167 -40.08 -24.01 -15.40
N ARG A 168 -39.80 -23.05 -16.29
CA ARG A 168 -38.56 -22.25 -16.32
C ARG A 168 -38.88 -20.82 -16.74
N ALA A 169 -38.14 -19.85 -16.20
CA ALA A 169 -38.23 -18.45 -16.61
C ALA A 169 -36.83 -17.86 -16.84
N ARG A 170 -36.66 -17.08 -17.91
CA ARG A 170 -35.38 -16.49 -18.33
C ARG A 170 -35.38 -14.97 -18.20
N GLY A 171 -34.21 -14.35 -18.05
CA GLY A 171 -34.05 -12.89 -18.11
C GLY A 171 -34.48 -12.28 -19.45
N GLN A 172 -34.56 -10.94 -19.50
CA GLN A 172 -35.09 -10.20 -20.66
C GLN A 172 -34.00 -9.53 -21.51
N GLU A 173 -32.76 -9.49 -21.02
CA GLU A 173 -31.62 -8.77 -21.61
C GLU A 173 -30.34 -9.60 -21.44
N ALA A 174 -29.32 -9.30 -22.25
CA ALA A 174 -27.98 -9.81 -22.03
C ALA A 174 -27.38 -9.25 -20.73
N ASP A 175 -26.51 -10.01 -20.09
CA ASP A 175 -25.79 -9.64 -18.86
C ASP A 175 -26.67 -9.27 -17.66
N ALA A 176 -27.99 -9.52 -17.74
CA ALA A 176 -28.93 -9.22 -16.66
C ALA A 176 -28.68 -10.05 -15.39
N ALA A 177 -28.04 -11.21 -15.53
CA ALA A 177 -27.79 -12.15 -14.44
C ALA A 177 -29.09 -12.56 -13.68
N PHE A 178 -30.17 -12.83 -14.42
CA PHE A 178 -31.46 -13.19 -13.83
C PHE A 178 -31.35 -14.51 -13.04
N GLY A 179 -31.66 -14.48 -11.74
CA GLY A 179 -31.52 -15.65 -10.86
C GLY A 179 -30.30 -15.59 -9.94
N SER A 180 -29.60 -14.45 -9.84
CA SER A 180 -28.48 -14.26 -8.91
C SER A 180 -28.90 -14.35 -7.45
N SER A 181 -30.13 -13.98 -7.12
CA SER A 181 -30.70 -14.03 -5.77
C SER A 181 -32.18 -14.39 -5.82
N LEU A 182 -32.66 -15.08 -4.79
CA LEU A 182 -34.05 -15.57 -4.70
C LEU A 182 -34.56 -15.40 -3.26
N THR A 183 -35.80 -14.95 -3.10
CA THR A 183 -36.51 -14.96 -1.81
C THR A 183 -38.01 -15.14 -2.02
N ARG A 184 -38.73 -15.55 -0.98
CA ARG A 184 -40.19 -15.57 -0.98
C ARG A 184 -40.73 -14.13 -1.00
N ALA A 185 -41.85 -13.94 -1.68
CA ALA A 185 -42.54 -12.65 -1.82
C ALA A 185 -43.97 -12.66 -1.26
N GLY A 186 -44.41 -13.76 -0.64
CA GLY A 186 -45.78 -13.92 -0.13
C GLY A 186 -46.81 -14.18 -1.23
N LEU A 187 -48.10 -14.04 -0.93
CA LEU A 187 -49.20 -14.24 -1.89
C LEU A 187 -49.48 -12.93 -2.65
N VAL A 188 -48.77 -12.68 -3.75
CA VAL A 188 -48.85 -11.41 -4.48
C VAL A 188 -49.96 -11.44 -5.53
N ASP A 189 -50.09 -12.53 -6.28
CA ASP A 189 -51.17 -12.72 -7.26
C ASP A 189 -52.46 -13.32 -6.67
N LEU A 190 -52.46 -13.57 -5.34
CA LEU A 190 -53.56 -14.14 -4.56
C LEU A 190 -53.99 -15.53 -5.04
N ASP A 191 -53.11 -16.29 -5.68
CA ASP A 191 -53.29 -17.72 -5.85
C ASP A 191 -53.06 -18.48 -4.52
N ALA A 192 -53.22 -19.80 -4.49
CA ALA A 192 -53.07 -20.58 -3.24
C ALA A 192 -51.60 -20.96 -2.92
N VAL A 193 -50.66 -20.47 -3.71
CA VAL A 193 -49.22 -20.74 -3.68
C VAL A 193 -48.51 -19.40 -3.52
N GLN A 194 -47.48 -19.35 -2.68
CA GLN A 194 -46.72 -18.12 -2.57
C GLN A 194 -45.87 -17.84 -3.81
N ASP A 195 -45.60 -16.57 -4.03
CA ASP A 195 -44.74 -16.05 -5.08
C ASP A 195 -43.32 -15.84 -4.58
N PHE A 196 -42.42 -15.54 -5.49
CA PHE A 196 -41.01 -15.33 -5.16
C PHE A 196 -40.41 -14.20 -6.00
N ALA A 197 -39.43 -13.53 -5.42
CA ALA A 197 -38.67 -12.47 -6.07
C ALA A 197 -37.34 -13.02 -6.63
N VAL A 198 -36.93 -12.49 -7.77
CA VAL A 198 -35.71 -12.86 -8.48
C VAL A 198 -34.87 -11.62 -8.74
N GLY A 199 -33.62 -11.62 -8.28
CA GLY A 199 -32.65 -10.58 -8.55
C GLY A 199 -32.01 -10.69 -9.93
N SER A 200 -31.73 -9.55 -10.54
CA SER A 200 -31.05 -9.37 -11.83
C SER A 200 -30.14 -8.14 -11.76
N PRO A 201 -29.04 -8.20 -11.00
CA PRO A 201 -28.21 -7.02 -10.69
C PRO A 201 -27.55 -6.39 -11.93
N GLY A 202 -27.35 -7.14 -13.01
CA GLY A 202 -26.77 -6.62 -14.25
C GLY A 202 -27.79 -5.98 -15.21
N PHE A 203 -29.09 -6.05 -14.91
CA PHE A 203 -30.13 -5.50 -15.78
C PHE A 203 -29.92 -4.01 -16.09
N GLY A 204 -30.18 -3.58 -17.33
CA GLY A 204 -30.05 -2.18 -17.73
C GLY A 204 -28.62 -1.64 -17.70
N GLY A 205 -27.62 -2.51 -17.97
CA GLY A 205 -26.20 -2.16 -17.88
C GLY A 205 -25.69 -2.01 -16.45
N GLY A 206 -26.29 -2.71 -15.48
CA GLY A 206 -25.93 -2.64 -14.06
C GLY A 206 -26.82 -1.72 -13.21
N LEU A 207 -27.94 -1.23 -13.74
CA LEU A 207 -28.97 -0.53 -12.95
C LEU A 207 -29.60 -1.47 -11.91
N GLY A 208 -29.72 -2.75 -12.26
CA GLY A 208 -30.30 -3.79 -11.41
C GLY A 208 -31.82 -3.82 -11.45
N ARG A 209 -32.38 -5.03 -11.35
CA ARG A 209 -33.83 -5.27 -11.30
C ARG A 209 -34.16 -6.44 -10.37
N VAL A 210 -35.32 -6.35 -9.72
CA VAL A 210 -35.93 -7.46 -9.00
C VAL A 210 -37.30 -7.74 -9.60
N THR A 211 -37.58 -8.99 -9.97
CA THR A 211 -38.85 -9.40 -10.58
C THR A 211 -39.57 -10.41 -9.68
N ILE A 212 -40.82 -10.14 -9.35
CA ILE A 212 -41.70 -11.11 -8.67
C ILE A 212 -42.34 -12.02 -9.72
N LEU A 213 -42.24 -13.33 -9.51
CA LEU A 213 -42.80 -14.39 -10.34
C LEU A 213 -43.80 -15.25 -9.57
N SER A 214 -44.84 -15.69 -10.27
CA SER A 214 -45.79 -16.70 -9.79
C SER A 214 -45.13 -18.06 -9.70
N ALA A 215 -45.18 -18.71 -8.53
CA ALA A 215 -44.59 -20.03 -8.37
C ALA A 215 -45.40 -21.15 -9.05
N ALA A 216 -46.70 -20.94 -9.26
CA ALA A 216 -47.57 -21.93 -9.89
C ALA A 216 -47.29 -22.09 -11.40
N GLY A 217 -46.82 -21.05 -12.07
CA GLY A 217 -46.65 -21.05 -13.53
C GLY A 217 -45.48 -20.26 -14.10
N GLY A 218 -44.65 -19.62 -13.27
CA GLY A 218 -43.49 -18.83 -13.70
C GLY A 218 -43.84 -17.49 -14.37
N GLY A 219 -45.10 -17.05 -14.28
CA GLY A 219 -45.57 -15.78 -14.85
C GLY A 219 -44.99 -14.58 -14.11
N ARG A 220 -44.61 -13.53 -14.84
CA ARG A 220 -44.15 -12.26 -14.24
C ARG A 220 -45.32 -11.49 -13.65
N ILE A 221 -45.23 -11.15 -12.38
CA ILE A 221 -46.24 -10.38 -11.66
C ILE A 221 -45.85 -8.90 -11.62
N ARG A 222 -44.62 -8.60 -11.14
CA ARG A 222 -44.14 -7.22 -10.95
C ARG A 222 -42.63 -7.14 -11.10
N SER A 223 -42.09 -5.94 -11.33
CA SER A 223 -40.65 -5.68 -11.26
C SER A 223 -40.35 -4.33 -10.62
N PHE A 224 -39.18 -4.24 -9.99
CA PHE A 224 -38.61 -3.06 -9.35
C PHE A 224 -37.23 -2.83 -9.96
N ASP A 225 -36.93 -1.59 -10.33
CA ASP A 225 -35.65 -1.21 -10.92
C ASP A 225 -34.84 -0.42 -9.90
N GLY A 226 -33.53 -0.62 -9.91
CA GLY A 226 -32.62 0.23 -9.14
C GLY A 226 -32.58 1.66 -9.69
N GLU A 227 -31.99 2.56 -8.91
CA GLU A 227 -31.90 3.99 -9.28
C GLU A 227 -30.48 4.42 -9.68
N GLN A 228 -29.47 3.58 -9.42
CA GLN A 228 -28.06 3.90 -9.68
C GLN A 228 -27.36 2.71 -10.34
N VAL A 229 -26.73 2.96 -11.49
CA VAL A 229 -25.92 1.98 -12.23
C VAL A 229 -24.70 1.60 -11.41
N GLY A 230 -24.41 0.30 -11.29
CA GLY A 230 -23.28 -0.22 -10.53
C GLY A 230 -23.59 -0.44 -9.04
N SER A 231 -24.75 -0.01 -8.54
CA SER A 231 -25.10 -0.14 -7.12
C SER A 231 -25.31 -1.59 -6.64
N GLY A 232 -25.45 -2.53 -7.57
CA GLY A 232 -25.72 -3.93 -7.26
C GLY A 232 -27.16 -4.15 -6.76
N PHE A 233 -28.12 -3.30 -7.12
CA PHE A 233 -29.52 -3.48 -6.74
C PHE A 233 -30.06 -4.87 -7.12
N GLY A 234 -30.54 -5.60 -6.12
CA GLY A 234 -31.05 -6.96 -6.30
C GLY A 234 -29.99 -8.06 -6.15
N THR A 235 -28.76 -7.72 -5.73
CA THR A 235 -27.71 -8.72 -5.44
C THR A 235 -28.08 -9.59 -4.24
N VAL A 236 -28.72 -9.00 -3.23
CA VAL A 236 -29.26 -9.74 -2.07
C VAL A 236 -30.71 -9.37 -1.82
N LEU A 237 -31.49 -10.36 -1.39
CA LEU A 237 -32.92 -10.23 -1.14
C LEU A 237 -33.29 -10.90 0.18
N ALA A 238 -34.27 -10.34 0.88
CA ALA A 238 -34.98 -11.01 1.97
C ALA A 238 -36.46 -10.66 1.93
N GLY A 239 -37.34 -11.60 2.27
CA GLY A 239 -38.78 -11.36 2.20
C GLY A 239 -39.61 -12.58 2.58
N GLY A 240 -40.92 -12.43 2.48
CA GLY A 240 -41.88 -13.51 2.73
C GLY A 240 -42.57 -13.46 4.09
N GLU A 241 -42.26 -12.46 4.91
CA GLU A 241 -42.93 -12.14 6.17
C GLU A 241 -43.58 -10.75 6.07
N ASP A 242 -44.68 -10.55 6.77
CA ASP A 242 -45.36 -9.25 6.91
C ASP A 242 -44.77 -8.52 8.11
N LEU A 243 -43.83 -7.61 7.87
CA LEU A 243 -43.17 -6.80 8.91
C LEU A 243 -43.91 -5.49 9.16
N THR A 244 -44.74 -5.03 8.21
CA THR A 244 -45.54 -3.80 8.39
C THR A 244 -46.87 -4.02 9.09
N GLY A 245 -47.32 -5.27 9.22
CA GLY A 245 -48.56 -5.67 9.86
C GLY A 245 -49.82 -5.36 9.05
N ASP A 246 -49.68 -5.21 7.73
CA ASP A 246 -50.77 -4.87 6.81
C ASP A 246 -51.43 -6.09 6.16
N GLY A 247 -50.91 -7.28 6.44
CA GLY A 247 -51.37 -8.57 5.92
C GLY A 247 -50.68 -8.98 4.60
N ALA A 248 -49.75 -8.19 4.07
CA ALA A 248 -48.96 -8.48 2.89
C ALA A 248 -47.49 -8.76 3.28
N ALA A 249 -46.82 -9.62 2.51
CA ALA A 249 -45.39 -9.85 2.75
C ALA A 249 -44.55 -8.67 2.24
N ASP A 250 -43.50 -8.34 2.99
CA ASP A 250 -42.54 -7.31 2.62
C ASP A 250 -41.34 -7.90 1.86
N LEU A 251 -40.74 -7.07 1.02
CA LEU A 251 -39.56 -7.39 0.22
C LEU A 251 -38.44 -6.38 0.47
N PHE A 252 -37.32 -6.88 0.99
CA PHE A 252 -36.08 -6.14 1.20
C PHE A 252 -35.12 -6.41 0.06
N ILE A 253 -34.59 -5.34 -0.53
CA ILE A 253 -33.69 -5.39 -1.67
C ILE A 253 -32.41 -4.64 -1.31
N GLY A 254 -31.27 -5.33 -1.36
CA GLY A 254 -29.96 -4.73 -1.14
C GLY A 254 -29.34 -4.18 -2.43
N ALA A 255 -28.65 -3.06 -2.30
CA ALA A 255 -27.78 -2.44 -3.29
C ALA A 255 -26.43 -2.13 -2.61
N PRO A 256 -25.54 -3.12 -2.45
CA PRO A 256 -24.34 -2.99 -1.61
C PRO A 256 -23.26 -2.04 -2.15
N SER A 257 -23.30 -1.65 -3.42
CA SER A 257 -22.36 -0.69 -4.01
C SER A 257 -23.01 0.66 -4.28
N PHE A 258 -24.06 0.99 -3.53
CA PHE A 258 -24.74 2.27 -3.68
C PHE A 258 -23.85 3.44 -3.21
N ASP A 259 -23.62 4.40 -4.09
CA ASP A 259 -22.92 5.65 -3.82
C ASP A 259 -23.91 6.71 -3.31
N VAL A 260 -23.55 7.41 -2.24
CA VAL A 260 -24.37 8.48 -1.63
C VAL A 260 -23.80 9.83 -2.04
N GLU A 261 -24.60 10.62 -2.75
CA GLU A 261 -24.31 12.03 -3.01
C GLU A 261 -24.78 12.90 -1.84
N GLY A 262 -23.87 13.69 -1.29
CA GLY A 262 -24.12 14.64 -0.21
C GLY A 262 -23.58 16.04 -0.55
N HIS A 263 -23.91 17.02 0.29
CA HIS A 263 -23.36 18.37 0.22
C HIS A 263 -22.83 18.74 1.60
N ILE A 264 -21.62 19.27 1.67
CA ILE A 264 -21.02 19.72 2.94
C ILE A 264 -20.71 21.21 2.85
N GLY A 265 -21.05 21.96 3.91
CA GLY A 265 -20.70 23.37 4.10
C GLY A 265 -21.63 24.40 3.42
N PRO A 266 -21.52 25.68 3.81
CA PRO A 266 -22.24 26.78 3.17
C PRO A 266 -21.66 27.09 1.79
N GLY A 267 -22.23 26.50 0.74
CA GLY A 267 -21.72 26.60 -0.63
C GLY A 267 -22.04 25.40 -1.54
N GLU A 268 -22.68 24.35 -1.01
CA GLU A 268 -23.10 23.15 -1.76
C GLU A 268 -21.94 22.51 -2.53
N VAL A 269 -20.82 22.22 -1.86
CA VAL A 269 -19.77 21.36 -2.47
C VAL A 269 -20.30 19.92 -2.48
N PRO A 270 -20.51 19.31 -3.66
CA PRO A 270 -20.96 17.93 -3.74
C PRO A 270 -19.84 16.99 -3.27
N VAL A 271 -20.20 16.04 -2.42
CA VAL A 271 -19.33 14.95 -1.96
C VAL A 271 -20.02 13.64 -2.32
N THR A 272 -19.27 12.67 -2.83
CA THR A 272 -19.80 11.34 -3.16
C THR A 272 -19.13 10.32 -2.26
N LEU A 273 -19.88 9.72 -1.34
CA LEU A 273 -19.43 8.57 -0.57
C LEU A 273 -19.67 7.33 -1.42
N THR A 274 -18.60 6.68 -1.84
CA THR A 274 -18.68 5.50 -2.71
C THR A 274 -18.94 4.21 -1.94
N ASP A 275 -19.66 3.26 -2.52
CA ASP A 275 -19.85 1.90 -2.00
C ASP A 275 -20.38 1.86 -0.55
N VAL A 276 -21.24 2.81 -0.18
CA VAL A 276 -21.85 2.84 1.16
C VAL A 276 -22.86 1.72 1.29
N GLY A 277 -23.63 1.49 0.23
CA GLY A 277 -24.67 0.47 0.20
C GLY A 277 -26.02 0.96 0.73
N LYS A 278 -27.11 0.33 0.28
CA LYS A 278 -28.49 0.76 0.54
C LYS A 278 -29.48 -0.41 0.61
N VAL A 279 -30.54 -0.28 1.42
CA VAL A 279 -31.66 -1.22 1.50
C VAL A 279 -32.96 -0.54 1.08
N TYR A 280 -33.69 -1.18 0.17
CA TYR A 280 -35.04 -0.77 -0.22
C TYR A 280 -36.07 -1.72 0.38
N VAL A 281 -37.17 -1.19 0.91
CA VAL A 281 -38.27 -1.97 1.46
C VAL A 281 -39.53 -1.70 0.65
N TYR A 282 -40.06 -2.75 0.03
CA TYR A 282 -41.28 -2.71 -0.78
C TYR A 282 -42.36 -3.57 -0.16
N ASP A 283 -43.61 -3.08 -0.22
CA ASP A 283 -44.79 -3.92 -0.07
C ASP A 283 -44.86 -4.83 -1.31
N ALA A 284 -44.78 -6.15 -1.15
CA ALA A 284 -44.76 -7.05 -2.30
C ALA A 284 -46.11 -7.05 -3.07
N VAL A 285 -47.22 -6.79 -2.38
CA VAL A 285 -48.59 -6.83 -2.91
C VAL A 285 -48.96 -5.52 -3.60
N GLY A 286 -48.91 -4.40 -2.88
CA GLY A 286 -49.18 -3.08 -3.42
C GLY A 286 -48.07 -2.58 -4.35
N GLY A 287 -46.83 -3.03 -4.13
CA GLY A 287 -45.61 -2.61 -4.82
C GLY A 287 -45.24 -1.16 -4.61
N GLY A 288 -45.76 -0.55 -3.55
CA GLY A 288 -45.30 0.74 -3.07
C GLY A 288 -43.97 0.60 -2.34
N LEU A 289 -43.06 1.55 -2.56
CA LEU A 289 -41.86 1.68 -1.75
C LEU A 289 -42.28 2.18 -0.36
N LEU A 290 -42.06 1.34 0.65
CA LEU A 290 -42.42 1.62 2.04
C LEU A 290 -41.36 2.50 2.72
N ALA A 291 -40.08 2.22 2.44
CA ALA A 291 -38.96 3.00 2.94
C ALA A 291 -37.68 2.77 2.10
N THR A 292 -36.81 3.77 2.08
CA THR A 292 -35.46 3.72 1.48
C THR A 292 -34.34 3.73 2.51
N ASP A 293 -34.65 4.11 3.76
CA ASP A 293 -33.75 4.05 4.91
C ASP A 293 -34.57 4.06 6.22
N GLY A 294 -34.69 2.88 6.84
CA GLY A 294 -35.06 2.66 8.25
C GLY A 294 -36.11 3.57 8.89
N GLY A 295 -37.37 3.56 8.44
CA GLY A 295 -38.48 4.35 9.03
C GLY A 295 -38.76 4.15 10.54
N ARG A 296 -38.00 3.31 11.27
CA ARG A 296 -37.86 3.27 12.73
C ARG A 296 -36.46 2.86 13.23
N VAL A 297 -35.43 2.95 12.39
CA VAL A 297 -34.05 2.67 12.82
C VAL A 297 -33.49 3.98 13.37
N ARG A 298 -33.27 4.03 14.70
CA ARG A 298 -32.45 5.08 15.30
C ARG A 298 -31.12 5.12 14.56
N GLU A 299 -30.87 6.25 13.89
CA GLU A 299 -29.56 6.82 13.61
C GLU A 299 -28.43 5.79 13.46
N LEU A 300 -28.31 5.17 12.28
CA LEU A 300 -27.09 4.48 11.89
C LEU A 300 -26.05 5.54 11.51
N SER A 301 -25.48 6.20 12.50
CA SER A 301 -24.28 7.03 12.40
C SER A 301 -23.00 6.20 12.12
N LEU A 302 -23.14 4.99 11.56
CA LEU A 302 -22.09 4.00 11.37
C LEU A 302 -21.71 3.75 9.90
N LEU A 303 -22.40 4.37 8.93
CA LEU A 303 -22.11 4.11 7.53
C LEU A 303 -21.02 5.05 7.01
N GLY A 304 -19.79 4.52 7.00
CA GLY A 304 -18.64 5.10 6.32
C GLY A 304 -18.55 4.68 4.86
N GLN A 305 -17.66 5.34 4.11
CA GLN A 305 -17.31 4.98 2.74
C GLN A 305 -16.84 3.52 2.65
N SER A 306 -17.20 2.83 1.57
CA SER A 306 -16.81 1.43 1.30
C SER A 306 -17.26 0.42 2.38
N SER A 307 -18.39 0.67 3.04
CA SER A 307 -18.98 -0.23 4.04
C SER A 307 -19.76 -1.39 3.42
N HIS A 308 -20.21 -1.23 2.16
CA HIS A 308 -21.10 -2.15 1.46
C HIS A 308 -22.27 -2.66 2.31
N PHE A 309 -22.93 -1.72 2.99
CA PHE A 309 -24.16 -2.02 3.72
C PHE A 309 -25.17 -2.68 2.79
N ALA A 310 -25.92 -3.64 3.33
CA ALA A 310 -26.75 -4.55 2.52
C ALA A 310 -25.95 -5.52 1.65
N GLY A 311 -24.74 -5.89 2.05
CA GLY A 311 -24.00 -7.03 1.48
C GLY A 311 -24.62 -8.40 1.84
N ALA A 312 -25.45 -8.44 2.89
CA ALA A 312 -26.28 -9.59 3.25
C ALA A 312 -27.60 -9.13 3.88
N LEU A 313 -28.68 -9.88 3.66
CA LEU A 313 -30.00 -9.60 4.25
C LEU A 313 -30.63 -10.88 4.79
N ARG A 314 -31.23 -10.80 5.99
CA ARG A 314 -31.98 -11.92 6.58
C ARG A 314 -33.10 -11.40 7.49
N ILE A 315 -34.32 -11.88 7.28
CA ILE A 315 -35.40 -11.74 8.26
C ILE A 315 -35.21 -12.82 9.33
N THR A 316 -35.26 -12.43 10.59
CA THR A 316 -35.10 -13.31 11.76
C THR A 316 -36.28 -13.14 12.71
N ARG A 317 -36.40 -14.03 13.70
CA ARG A 317 -37.33 -13.85 14.83
C ARG A 317 -37.14 -12.48 15.47
N ASP A 318 -38.19 -11.99 16.12
CA ASP A 318 -38.17 -10.81 16.98
C ASP A 318 -37.08 -10.94 18.06
N LEU A 319 -35.95 -10.26 17.85
CA LEU A 319 -34.82 -10.15 18.76
C LEU A 319 -35.04 -9.02 19.78
N THR A 320 -35.84 -8.01 19.45
CA THR A 320 -36.09 -6.85 20.32
C THR A 320 -37.24 -7.06 21.31
N GLY A 321 -38.10 -8.05 21.07
CA GLY A 321 -39.27 -8.38 21.88
C GLY A 321 -40.47 -7.47 21.63
N ASP A 322 -40.54 -6.78 20.49
CA ASP A 322 -41.62 -5.84 20.16
C ASP A 322 -42.83 -6.47 19.44
N GLY A 323 -42.75 -7.77 19.14
CA GLY A 323 -43.77 -8.56 18.46
C GLY A 323 -43.65 -8.57 16.94
N VAL A 324 -42.63 -7.93 16.35
CA VAL A 324 -42.36 -7.91 14.91
C VAL A 324 -41.02 -8.60 14.63
N ALA A 325 -40.94 -9.36 13.54
CA ALA A 325 -39.68 -9.99 13.14
C ALA A 325 -38.63 -8.93 12.77
N ASP A 326 -37.38 -9.17 13.15
CA ASP A 326 -36.27 -8.25 12.90
C ASP A 326 -35.55 -8.56 11.59
N VAL A 327 -34.88 -7.55 11.04
CA VAL A 327 -34.03 -7.69 9.83
C VAL A 327 -32.57 -7.49 10.19
N LEU A 328 -31.75 -8.48 9.87
CA LEU A 328 -30.30 -8.39 9.93
C LEU A 328 -29.77 -7.90 8.59
N VAL A 329 -29.00 -6.82 8.61
CA VAL A 329 -28.33 -6.25 7.45
C VAL A 329 -26.83 -6.35 7.65
N GLY A 330 -26.15 -7.06 6.75
CA GLY A 330 -24.70 -7.19 6.75
C GLY A 330 -24.00 -6.01 6.09
N ALA A 331 -22.80 -5.72 6.59
CA ALA A 331 -21.80 -4.81 6.02
C ALA A 331 -20.44 -5.52 6.10
N ASP A 332 -19.42 -4.98 5.43
CA ASP A 332 -18.11 -5.60 5.43
C ASP A 332 -17.38 -5.50 6.76
N GLY A 333 -16.77 -6.63 7.16
CA GLY A 333 -15.77 -6.64 8.21
C GLY A 333 -14.39 -6.19 7.69
N ALA A 334 -13.49 -5.83 8.61
CA ALA A 334 -12.15 -5.35 8.29
C ALA A 334 -11.34 -6.24 7.33
N ALA A 335 -11.51 -7.57 7.40
CA ALA A 335 -10.82 -8.49 6.50
C ALA A 335 -11.31 -8.37 5.05
N ALA A 336 -12.63 -8.39 4.83
CA ALA A 336 -13.22 -8.25 3.49
C ALA A 336 -12.92 -6.86 2.89
N PHE A 337 -12.94 -5.82 3.73
CA PHE A 337 -12.49 -4.48 3.37
C PHE A 337 -11.04 -4.47 2.85
N LEU A 338 -10.11 -5.10 3.58
CA LEU A 338 -8.70 -5.14 3.18
C LEU A 338 -8.48 -5.90 1.88
N GLU A 339 -9.11 -7.05 1.68
CA GLU A 339 -8.91 -7.84 0.45
C GLU A 339 -9.35 -7.04 -0.80
N ARG A 340 -10.46 -6.30 -0.71
CA ARG A 340 -10.89 -5.41 -1.81
C ARG A 340 -9.98 -4.21 -1.96
N ALA A 341 -9.59 -3.57 -0.85
CA ALA A 341 -8.67 -2.45 -0.88
C ALA A 341 -7.34 -2.83 -1.54
N GLU A 342 -6.75 -3.97 -1.18
CA GLU A 342 -5.50 -4.46 -1.76
C GLU A 342 -5.62 -4.79 -3.25
N ALA A 343 -6.72 -5.42 -3.67
CA ALA A 343 -6.98 -5.70 -5.08
C ALA A 343 -7.12 -4.42 -5.92
N ASP A 344 -7.84 -3.43 -5.41
CA ASP A 344 -8.05 -2.16 -6.09
C ASP A 344 -6.78 -1.31 -6.13
N LEU A 345 -6.04 -1.26 -5.00
CA LEU A 345 -4.74 -0.60 -4.90
C LEU A 345 -3.73 -1.19 -5.89
N LEU A 346 -3.61 -2.51 -5.96
CA LEU A 346 -2.72 -3.19 -6.91
C LEU A 346 -3.04 -2.79 -8.35
N ARG A 347 -4.34 -2.76 -8.70
CA ARG A 347 -4.81 -2.38 -10.04
C ARG A 347 -4.45 -0.94 -10.39
N VAL A 348 -4.76 0.02 -9.52
CA VAL A 348 -4.49 1.44 -9.79
C VAL A 348 -3.00 1.78 -9.74
N GLN A 349 -2.25 1.18 -8.82
CA GLN A 349 -0.80 1.39 -8.72
C GLN A 349 -0.08 0.79 -9.93
N SER A 350 -0.40 -0.43 -10.35
CA SER A 350 0.19 -1.02 -11.56
C SER A 350 -0.09 -0.18 -12.81
N ASN A 351 -1.25 0.47 -12.90
CA ASN A 351 -1.53 1.41 -13.99
C ASN A 351 -0.69 2.68 -13.88
N SER A 352 -0.60 3.29 -12.69
CA SER A 352 0.25 4.47 -12.44
C SER A 352 1.72 4.16 -12.76
N GLU A 353 2.28 3.06 -12.28
CA GLU A 353 3.67 2.66 -12.56
C GLU A 353 3.94 2.52 -14.06
N ARG A 354 3.00 1.93 -14.82
CA ARG A 354 3.11 1.82 -16.27
C ARG A 354 3.13 3.18 -16.95
N GLN A 355 2.24 4.11 -16.56
CA GLN A 355 2.20 5.45 -17.15
C GLN A 355 3.44 6.27 -16.77
N ASN A 356 3.87 6.21 -15.51
CA ASN A 356 5.06 6.89 -15.01
C ASN A 356 6.34 6.38 -15.64
N TRP A 357 6.44 5.08 -15.91
CA TRP A 357 7.54 4.54 -16.69
C TRP A 357 7.59 5.13 -18.09
N VAL A 358 6.44 5.17 -18.79
CA VAL A 358 6.36 5.75 -20.14
C VAL A 358 6.75 7.23 -20.10
N HIS A 359 6.16 8.01 -19.20
CA HIS A 359 6.51 9.42 -19.02
C HIS A 359 8.02 9.62 -18.75
N SER A 360 8.58 8.87 -17.80
CA SER A 360 10.00 8.97 -17.44
C SER A 360 10.96 8.58 -18.56
N THR A 361 10.50 7.80 -19.54
CA THR A 361 11.31 7.31 -20.67
C THR A 361 10.92 7.89 -22.04
N TYR A 362 9.87 8.73 -22.08
CA TYR A 362 9.34 9.43 -23.24
C TYR A 362 8.67 10.75 -22.80
N ILE A 363 9.46 11.72 -22.34
CA ILE A 363 8.91 12.97 -21.79
C ILE A 363 8.24 13.79 -22.91
N THR A 364 6.91 13.84 -22.89
CA THR A 364 6.07 14.68 -23.77
C THR A 364 4.85 15.21 -23.00
N HIS A 365 4.19 16.24 -23.53
CA HIS A 365 2.96 16.78 -22.93
C HIS A 365 1.89 15.69 -22.71
N ASP A 366 1.66 14.82 -23.70
CA ASP A 366 0.64 13.79 -23.60
C ASP A 366 0.97 12.75 -22.53
N THR A 367 2.25 12.34 -22.43
CA THR A 367 2.68 11.38 -21.40
C THR A 367 2.64 11.96 -19.99
N GLU A 368 2.90 13.26 -19.83
CA GLU A 368 2.76 13.96 -18.55
C GLU A 368 1.30 13.99 -18.10
N VAL A 369 0.36 14.28 -19.01
CA VAL A 369 -1.08 14.25 -18.73
C VAL A 369 -1.54 12.83 -18.35
N LEU A 370 -1.10 11.80 -19.07
CA LEU A 370 -1.47 10.41 -18.78
C LEU A 370 -0.92 9.94 -17.42
N ALA A 371 0.33 10.27 -17.09
CA ALA A 371 0.91 9.96 -15.79
C ALA A 371 0.17 10.68 -14.66
N ALA A 372 -0.09 11.99 -14.81
CA ALA A 372 -0.82 12.78 -13.82
C ALA A 372 -2.24 12.23 -13.56
N GLN A 373 -2.97 11.82 -14.60
CA GLN A 373 -4.30 11.21 -14.44
C GLN A 373 -4.25 9.87 -13.71
N ALA A 374 -3.25 9.03 -14.00
CA ALA A 374 -3.09 7.75 -13.32
C ALA A 374 -2.67 7.92 -11.86
N ASP A 375 -1.81 8.91 -11.56
CA ASP A 375 -1.41 9.27 -10.21
C ASP A 375 -2.57 9.83 -9.40
N GLU A 376 -3.39 10.70 -9.99
CA GLU A 376 -4.61 11.21 -9.37
C GLU A 376 -5.55 10.06 -8.96
N GLN A 377 -5.74 9.08 -9.85
CA GLN A 377 -6.54 7.90 -9.54
C GLN A 377 -5.92 7.04 -8.43
N ALA A 378 -4.61 6.80 -8.47
CA ALA A 378 -3.92 6.00 -7.46
C ALA A 378 -3.96 6.68 -6.09
N ILE A 379 -3.63 7.97 -6.02
CA ILE A 379 -3.63 8.77 -4.79
C ILE A 379 -5.03 8.85 -4.20
N SER A 380 -6.05 9.19 -4.99
CA SER A 380 -7.44 9.27 -4.51
C SER A 380 -7.95 7.94 -3.97
N THR A 381 -7.55 6.81 -4.59
CA THR A 381 -7.89 5.47 -4.12
C THR A 381 -7.23 5.17 -2.76
N VAL A 382 -5.95 5.49 -2.59
CA VAL A 382 -5.25 5.34 -1.29
C VAL A 382 -5.91 6.19 -0.22
N VAL A 383 -6.22 7.47 -0.52
CA VAL A 383 -6.89 8.38 0.43
C VAL A 383 -8.24 7.82 0.87
N ARG A 384 -9.08 7.42 -0.09
CA ARG A 384 -10.40 6.81 0.17
C ARG A 384 -10.31 5.64 1.15
N TYR A 385 -9.43 4.68 0.88
CA TYR A 385 -9.30 3.50 1.74
C TYR A 385 -8.64 3.82 3.08
N ALA A 386 -7.68 4.75 3.14
CA ALA A 386 -7.07 5.20 4.39
C ALA A 386 -8.09 5.85 5.34
N GLU A 387 -8.98 6.69 4.79
CA GLU A 387 -10.07 7.30 5.55
C GLU A 387 -11.09 6.25 6.00
N ALA A 388 -11.54 5.37 5.09
CA ALA A 388 -12.46 4.28 5.42
C ALA A 388 -11.90 3.30 6.46
N ALA A 389 -10.58 3.13 6.53
CA ALA A 389 -9.94 2.27 7.54
C ALA A 389 -10.15 2.78 8.98
N SER A 390 -10.43 4.07 9.18
CA SER A 390 -10.68 4.66 10.52
C SER A 390 -11.91 4.08 11.22
N GLN A 391 -12.90 3.58 10.47
CA GLN A 391 -14.10 2.95 11.05
C GLN A 391 -13.81 1.69 11.88
N PHE A 392 -12.61 1.11 11.71
CA PHE A 392 -12.19 -0.10 12.41
C PHE A 392 -11.24 0.17 13.59
N ASP A 393 -10.97 1.42 13.95
CA ASP A 393 -9.96 1.77 14.97
C ASP A 393 -10.28 1.21 16.35
N ASP A 394 -11.55 1.24 16.76
CA ASP A 394 -11.99 0.81 18.09
C ASP A 394 -12.24 -0.71 18.20
N LEU A 395 -11.97 -1.48 17.13
CA LEU A 395 -12.20 -2.92 17.12
C LEU A 395 -10.96 -3.71 17.60
N GLU A 396 -11.17 -4.77 18.38
CA GLU A 396 -10.14 -5.78 18.60
C GLU A 396 -10.05 -6.70 17.37
N LEU A 397 -8.90 -6.68 16.69
CA LEU A 397 -8.68 -7.43 15.44
C LEU A 397 -7.44 -8.31 15.54
N PRO A 398 -7.35 -9.40 14.73
CA PRO A 398 -6.12 -10.16 14.57
C PRO A 398 -4.95 -9.25 14.15
N TYR A 399 -3.73 -9.62 14.55
CA TYR A 399 -2.51 -8.84 14.30
C TYR A 399 -2.36 -8.40 12.83
N ASP A 400 -2.46 -9.34 11.88
CA ASP A 400 -2.27 -9.02 10.45
C ASP A 400 -3.35 -8.06 9.93
N THR A 401 -4.60 -8.23 10.37
CA THR A 401 -5.69 -7.32 10.00
C THR A 401 -5.45 -5.92 10.56
N ARG A 402 -5.08 -5.81 11.85
CA ARG A 402 -4.77 -4.51 12.48
C ARG A 402 -3.61 -3.81 11.79
N ARG A 403 -2.51 -4.53 11.56
CA ARG A 403 -1.32 -3.98 10.92
C ARG A 403 -1.59 -3.56 9.48
N ARG A 404 -2.33 -4.35 8.67
CA ARG A 404 -2.67 -3.94 7.29
C ARG A 404 -3.50 -2.65 7.28
N LEU A 405 -4.48 -2.49 8.17
CA LEU A 405 -5.24 -1.24 8.31
C LEU A 405 -4.34 -0.05 8.68
N GLU A 406 -3.40 -0.23 9.61
CA GLU A 406 -2.43 0.80 9.98
C GLU A 406 -1.52 1.15 8.80
N ARG A 407 -1.01 0.16 8.06
CA ARG A 407 -0.16 0.38 6.88
C ARG A 407 -0.90 1.14 5.77
N LEU A 408 -2.18 0.85 5.59
CA LEU A 408 -3.04 1.58 4.65
C LEU A 408 -3.12 3.07 5.00
N LYS A 409 -3.35 3.41 6.28
CA LYS A 409 -3.33 4.80 6.75
C LYS A 409 -1.96 5.46 6.63
N LEU A 410 -0.91 4.74 7.02
CA LEU A 410 0.47 5.21 7.01
C LEU A 410 1.07 5.32 5.60
N ASN A 411 0.39 4.84 4.55
CA ASN A 411 0.81 5.05 3.17
C ASN A 411 0.83 6.56 2.83
N LEU A 412 -0.07 7.34 3.42
CA LEU A 412 -0.14 8.79 3.22
C LEU A 412 1.02 9.52 3.95
N THR A 413 1.74 10.37 3.23
CA THR A 413 2.72 11.32 3.81
C THR A 413 2.10 12.69 4.09
N LEU A 414 1.03 13.03 3.38
CA LEU A 414 0.25 14.24 3.56
C LEU A 414 -1.24 13.87 3.60
N PRO A 415 -1.80 13.55 4.78
CA PRO A 415 -3.23 13.28 4.90
C PRO A 415 -4.02 14.57 4.68
N ALA A 416 -5.08 14.47 3.87
CA ALA A 416 -5.98 15.58 3.63
C ALA A 416 -6.98 15.73 4.79
N PRO A 417 -7.38 16.96 5.15
CA PRO A 417 -8.50 17.17 6.08
C PRO A 417 -9.83 16.74 5.45
N PRO A 418 -10.83 16.32 6.25
CA PRO A 418 -12.11 15.85 5.71
C PRO A 418 -12.93 16.94 4.99
N ASP A 419 -12.59 18.21 5.20
CA ASP A 419 -13.23 19.33 4.52
C ASP A 419 -12.65 19.53 3.10
N PRO A 420 -13.48 19.51 2.03
CA PRO A 420 -13.00 19.63 0.66
C PRO A 420 -12.32 20.97 0.34
N GLU A 421 -12.78 22.08 0.92
CA GLU A 421 -12.15 23.40 0.71
C GLU A 421 -10.76 23.45 1.35
N ALA A 422 -10.64 22.94 2.57
CA ALA A 422 -9.38 22.77 3.28
C ALA A 422 -8.41 21.84 2.54
N THR A 423 -8.92 20.76 1.92
CA THR A 423 -8.13 19.86 1.07
C THR A 423 -7.60 20.57 -0.17
N ALA A 424 -8.46 21.28 -0.90
CA ALA A 424 -8.04 22.06 -2.07
C ALA A 424 -7.03 23.16 -1.70
N GLU A 425 -7.21 23.79 -0.54
CA GLU A 425 -6.26 24.76 0.01
C GLU A 425 -4.89 24.10 0.31
N LEU A 426 -4.89 22.95 1.00
CA LEU A 426 -3.67 22.21 1.35
C LEU A 426 -2.87 21.85 0.09
N THR A 427 -3.51 21.27 -0.92
CA THR A 427 -2.87 20.86 -2.17
C THR A 427 -2.29 22.05 -2.93
N ARG A 428 -3.03 23.17 -3.01
CA ARG A 428 -2.54 24.40 -3.64
C ARG A 428 -1.34 24.98 -2.91
N ILE A 429 -1.36 24.99 -1.57
CA ILE A 429 -0.23 25.47 -0.76
C ILE A 429 1.00 24.58 -0.96
N ALA A 430 0.85 23.25 -0.90
CA ALA A 430 1.95 22.32 -1.12
C ALA A 430 2.60 22.52 -2.50
N ALA A 431 1.78 22.61 -3.56
CA ALA A 431 2.26 22.89 -4.92
C ALA A 431 2.93 24.27 -5.04
N SER A 432 2.38 25.31 -4.39
CA SER A 432 2.94 26.66 -4.38
C SER A 432 4.32 26.72 -3.74
N MET A 433 4.50 26.07 -2.58
CA MET A 433 5.79 26.02 -1.88
C MET A 433 6.84 25.26 -2.69
N GLN A 434 6.49 24.08 -3.20
CA GLN A 434 7.39 23.30 -4.06
C GLN A 434 7.75 24.06 -5.35
N GLY A 435 6.77 24.70 -5.99
CA GLY A 435 6.98 25.51 -7.19
C GLY A 435 7.85 26.75 -6.92
N THR A 436 7.68 27.40 -5.77
CA THR A 436 8.51 28.53 -5.33
C THR A 436 9.96 28.11 -5.10
N TYR A 437 10.19 26.92 -4.57
CA TYR A 437 11.52 26.34 -4.45
C TYR A 437 12.14 26.06 -5.83
N GLY A 438 11.40 25.33 -6.69
CA GLY A 438 11.91 24.88 -7.99
C GLY A 438 12.25 26.00 -8.97
N LYS A 439 11.52 27.14 -8.91
CA LYS A 439 11.79 28.33 -9.74
C LYS A 439 12.74 29.33 -9.09
N GLY A 440 13.24 29.05 -7.88
CA GLY A 440 14.08 29.96 -7.12
C GLY A 440 15.33 30.36 -7.88
N LYS A 441 15.63 31.67 -7.90
CA LYS A 441 16.86 32.23 -8.46
C LYS A 441 17.35 33.37 -7.58
N TYR A 442 18.66 33.60 -7.59
CA TYR A 442 19.27 34.75 -6.96
C TYR A 442 19.99 35.60 -8.00
N CYS A 443 19.71 36.89 -8.00
CA CYS A 443 20.35 37.86 -8.87
C CYS A 443 21.19 38.80 -7.99
N PRO A 444 22.53 38.78 -8.11
CA PRO A 444 23.39 39.75 -7.43
C PRO A 444 23.02 41.20 -7.79
N GLU A 445 23.42 42.17 -6.96
CA GLU A 445 23.08 43.57 -7.19
C GLU A 445 23.61 44.08 -8.54
N GLY A 446 22.71 44.56 -9.40
CA GLY A 446 23.04 45.03 -10.76
C GLY A 446 23.02 43.96 -11.86
N ALA A 447 22.78 42.69 -11.52
CA ALA A 447 22.61 41.59 -12.47
C ALA A 447 21.30 41.72 -13.27
N THR A 448 21.31 41.35 -14.55
CA THR A 448 20.10 41.25 -15.38
C THR A 448 19.91 39.84 -15.92
N GLY A 449 18.68 39.29 -15.86
CA GLY A 449 18.23 38.09 -16.59
C GLY A 449 19.19 36.89 -16.59
N ASP A 450 20.16 36.93 -17.51
CA ASP A 450 21.19 35.92 -17.75
C ASP A 450 22.28 35.87 -16.66
N ASP A 451 22.37 36.88 -15.78
CA ASP A 451 23.34 36.98 -14.68
C ASP A 451 22.81 36.46 -13.32
N CYS A 452 21.61 35.87 -13.31
CA CYS A 452 21.00 35.29 -12.10
C CYS A 452 21.34 33.81 -11.99
N TYR A 453 21.76 33.38 -10.80
CA TYR A 453 22.08 31.98 -10.54
C TYR A 453 20.85 31.20 -10.10
N ASP A 454 20.66 30.02 -10.67
CA ASP A 454 19.78 28.99 -10.10
C ASP A 454 20.52 28.10 -9.09
N LEU A 455 19.78 27.17 -8.45
CA LEU A 455 20.34 26.29 -7.43
C LEU A 455 21.42 25.33 -7.98
N VAL A 456 21.30 24.89 -9.24
CA VAL A 456 22.25 23.95 -9.85
C VAL A 456 23.56 24.67 -10.11
N GLU A 457 23.50 25.86 -10.69
CA GLU A 457 24.66 26.71 -10.93
C GLU A 457 25.37 27.07 -9.61
N MET A 458 24.60 27.48 -8.59
CA MET A 458 25.16 27.72 -7.26
C MET A 458 25.78 26.45 -6.67
N GLY A 459 25.13 25.29 -6.82
CA GLY A 459 25.62 24.01 -6.33
C GLY A 459 26.99 23.66 -6.92
N ASN A 460 27.16 23.85 -8.23
CA ASN A 460 28.43 23.65 -8.92
C ASN A 460 29.51 24.61 -8.41
N ILE A 461 29.16 25.89 -8.20
CA ILE A 461 30.09 26.88 -7.62
C ILE A 461 30.46 26.49 -6.19
N PHE A 462 29.51 26.04 -5.37
CA PHE A 462 29.76 25.56 -4.00
C PHE A 462 30.73 24.37 -3.99
N ALA A 463 30.64 23.46 -4.96
CA ALA A 463 31.51 22.31 -5.03
C ALA A 463 32.98 22.70 -5.28
N GLU A 464 33.21 23.67 -6.17
CA GLU A 464 34.54 23.97 -6.71
C GLU A 464 35.19 25.23 -6.10
N SER A 465 34.40 26.26 -5.81
CA SER A 465 34.92 27.56 -5.37
C SER A 465 35.54 27.49 -3.98
N ARG A 466 36.55 28.33 -3.77
CA ARG A 466 37.25 28.55 -2.50
C ARG A 466 37.30 30.04 -2.16
N ASP A 467 36.41 30.85 -2.73
CA ASP A 467 36.25 32.25 -2.35
C ASP A 467 35.17 32.37 -1.27
N PRO A 468 35.54 32.65 0.00
CA PRO A 468 34.57 32.73 1.09
C PRO A 468 33.53 33.85 0.90
N LYS A 469 33.86 34.94 0.19
CA LYS A 469 32.91 36.05 -0.05
C LYS A 469 31.87 35.68 -1.09
N LEU A 470 32.30 35.04 -2.19
CA LEU A 470 31.39 34.54 -3.20
C LEU A 470 30.45 33.48 -2.62
N LEU A 471 30.99 32.53 -1.86
CA LEU A 471 30.18 31.49 -1.22
C LEU A 471 29.18 32.09 -0.23
N LEU A 472 29.57 33.14 0.52
CA LEU A 472 28.67 33.85 1.42
C LEU A 472 27.53 34.55 0.67
N ASP A 473 27.85 35.25 -0.41
CA ASP A 473 26.87 35.95 -1.24
C ASP A 473 25.81 34.99 -1.81
N LEU A 474 26.26 33.88 -2.42
CA LEU A 474 25.36 32.85 -2.95
C LEU A 474 24.55 32.15 -1.84
N TRP A 475 25.18 31.90 -0.68
CA TRP A 475 24.49 31.31 0.48
C TRP A 475 23.33 32.17 0.96
N GLN A 476 23.56 33.48 1.09
CA GLN A 476 22.54 34.45 1.50
C GLN A 476 21.49 34.59 0.40
N GLY A 477 21.94 34.68 -0.85
CA GLY A 477 21.11 34.80 -2.03
C GLY A 477 20.08 33.69 -2.16
N TRP A 478 20.48 32.43 -2.05
CA TRP A 478 19.54 31.31 -2.10
C TRP A 478 18.47 31.37 -0.99
N ARG A 479 18.84 31.84 0.20
CA ARG A 479 17.92 31.95 1.35
C ARG A 479 16.91 33.09 1.22
N THR A 480 17.00 33.92 0.17
CA THR A 480 15.96 34.89 -0.17
C THR A 480 14.76 34.28 -0.89
N VAL A 481 14.85 33.01 -1.33
CA VAL A 481 13.77 32.31 -2.05
C VAL A 481 12.63 31.89 -1.10
N SER A 482 12.96 31.53 0.14
CA SER A 482 12.01 30.89 1.07
C SER A 482 11.17 31.80 1.97
N PRO A 483 11.51 33.07 2.29
CA PRO A 483 10.70 33.92 3.18
C PRO A 483 9.23 34.06 2.75
N SER A 484 8.96 34.07 1.44
CA SER A 484 7.58 34.14 0.90
C SER A 484 6.75 32.90 1.22
N MET A 485 7.37 31.75 1.45
CA MET A 485 6.69 30.49 1.78
C MET A 485 6.26 30.44 3.25
N ARG A 486 6.77 31.31 4.13
CA ARG A 486 6.54 31.20 5.58
C ARG A 486 5.05 31.24 5.97
N PRO A 487 4.21 32.17 5.46
CA PRO A 487 2.78 32.17 5.78
C PRO A 487 2.04 30.95 5.21
N GLU A 488 2.44 30.51 4.02
CA GLU A 488 1.92 29.28 3.40
C GLU A 488 2.26 28.05 4.26
N PHE A 489 3.50 27.96 4.76
CA PHE A 489 3.95 26.85 5.60
C PHE A 489 3.23 26.80 6.95
N GLU A 490 2.91 27.95 7.56
CA GLU A 490 2.08 27.99 8.78
C GLU A 490 0.68 27.41 8.53
N ARG A 491 0.04 27.84 7.44
CA ARG A 491 -1.29 27.34 7.07
C ARG A 491 -1.26 25.86 6.68
N TYR A 492 -0.20 25.45 5.99
CA TYR A 492 0.08 24.06 5.63
C TYR A 492 0.11 23.15 6.88
N VAL A 493 0.84 23.54 7.93
CA VAL A 493 0.94 22.76 9.18
C VAL A 493 -0.42 22.56 9.82
N GLN A 494 -1.27 23.59 9.86
CA GLN A 494 -2.63 23.51 10.43
C GLN A 494 -3.49 22.49 9.67
N LEU A 495 -3.50 22.58 8.34
CA LEU A 495 -4.31 21.74 7.47
C LEU A 495 -3.84 20.28 7.51
N ALA A 496 -2.53 20.05 7.45
CA ALA A 496 -1.96 18.71 7.46
C ALA A 496 -2.14 18.02 8.82
N ASN A 497 -2.08 18.75 9.93
CA ASN A 497 -2.42 18.22 11.25
C ASN A 497 -3.89 17.83 11.37
N ALA A 498 -4.80 18.63 10.80
CA ALA A 498 -6.23 18.28 10.78
C ALA A 498 -6.48 16.98 10.00
N GLY A 499 -5.77 16.76 8.88
CA GLY A 499 -5.80 15.49 8.16
C GLY A 499 -5.26 14.31 8.99
N ALA A 500 -4.12 14.49 9.69
CA ALA A 500 -3.56 13.45 10.55
C ALA A 500 -4.51 13.07 11.71
N GLN A 501 -5.19 14.07 12.29
CA GLN A 501 -6.20 13.88 13.34
C GLN A 501 -7.43 13.12 12.85
N ASN A 502 -7.87 13.37 11.62
CA ASN A 502 -8.94 12.60 10.98
C ASN A 502 -8.61 11.10 10.86
N LEU A 503 -7.32 10.76 10.72
CA LEU A 503 -6.86 9.37 10.65
C LEU A 503 -6.56 8.73 12.02
N GLY A 504 -6.77 9.47 13.12
CA GLY A 504 -6.57 9.00 14.50
C GLY A 504 -5.20 9.33 15.11
N PHE A 505 -4.39 10.19 14.48
CA PHE A 505 -3.07 10.59 15.01
C PHE A 505 -3.12 11.96 15.70
N ALA A 506 -2.22 12.22 16.66
CA ALA A 506 -2.20 13.50 17.37
C ALA A 506 -1.86 14.70 16.47
N ASP A 507 -0.89 14.51 15.57
CA ASP A 507 -0.38 15.47 14.60
C ASP A 507 0.33 14.73 13.45
N LEU A 508 0.73 15.46 12.40
CA LEU A 508 1.42 14.87 11.25
C LEU A 508 2.77 14.22 11.62
N GLY A 509 3.49 14.80 12.58
CA GLY A 509 4.76 14.27 13.05
C GLY A 509 4.60 12.96 13.83
N ALA A 510 3.54 12.82 14.61
CA ALA A 510 3.17 11.56 15.28
C ALA A 510 2.80 10.47 14.26
N MET A 511 2.02 10.83 13.24
CA MET A 511 1.69 9.91 12.13
C MET A 511 2.95 9.38 11.44
N TRP A 512 3.87 10.27 11.05
CA TRP A 512 5.11 9.86 10.39
C TRP A 512 5.97 8.94 11.24
N ARG A 513 6.08 9.22 12.55
CA ARG A 513 6.87 8.39 13.47
C ARG A 513 6.22 7.04 13.77
N SER A 514 4.91 6.91 13.57
CA SER A 514 4.19 5.64 13.74
C SER A 514 4.58 4.60 12.68
N LYS A 515 5.29 4.98 11.61
CA LYS A 515 5.88 4.06 10.63
C LYS A 515 6.99 3.16 11.18
N TYR A 516 7.49 3.45 12.38
CA TYR A 516 8.67 2.78 12.95
C TYR A 516 8.33 1.83 14.10
N ASP A 517 7.10 1.31 14.18
CA ASP A 517 6.69 0.30 15.18
C ASP A 517 7.06 0.67 16.64
N MET A 518 7.08 1.97 16.94
CA MET A 518 7.49 2.56 18.21
C MET A 518 6.59 3.75 18.52
N SER A 519 6.45 4.11 19.81
CA SER A 519 5.80 5.38 20.15
C SER A 519 6.61 6.55 19.57
N PRO A 520 5.97 7.67 19.20
CA PRO A 520 6.68 8.86 18.70
C PRO A 520 7.82 9.36 19.60
N GLU A 521 7.64 9.26 20.92
CA GLU A 521 8.62 9.66 21.93
C GLU A 521 9.80 8.69 22.01
N ALA A 522 9.50 7.38 22.01
CA ALA A 522 10.52 6.34 22.04
C ALA A 522 11.40 6.39 20.78
N PHE A 523 10.77 6.61 19.62
CA PHE A 523 11.49 6.74 18.36
C PHE A 523 12.38 8.00 18.33
N ALA A 524 11.88 9.16 18.78
CA ALA A 524 12.69 10.38 18.86
C ALA A 524 13.90 10.22 19.80
N ALA A 525 13.73 9.54 20.94
CA ALA A 525 14.82 9.23 21.87
C ALA A 525 15.84 8.26 21.28
N GLU A 526 15.39 7.29 20.47
CA GLU A 526 16.26 6.33 19.80
C GLU A 526 17.19 7.01 18.79
N LEU A 527 16.69 7.98 18.00
CA LEU A 527 17.54 8.71 17.08
C LEU A 527 18.61 9.55 17.79
N ASP A 528 18.27 10.17 18.91
CA ASP A 528 19.24 10.89 19.75
C ASP A 528 20.29 9.91 20.33
N ARG A 529 19.88 8.70 20.76
CA ARG A 529 20.81 7.66 21.25
C ARG A 529 21.80 7.24 20.17
N LEU A 530 21.31 6.95 18.96
CA LEU A 530 22.14 6.56 17.81
C LEU A 530 23.11 7.68 17.43
N TRP A 531 22.65 8.93 17.44
CA TRP A 531 23.53 10.08 17.23
C TRP A 531 24.63 10.17 18.29
N GLN A 532 24.32 9.99 19.58
CA GLN A 532 25.35 10.02 20.63
C GLN A 532 26.42 8.94 20.45
N GLN A 533 26.09 7.77 19.86
CA GLN A 533 27.08 6.74 19.57
C GLN A 533 28.09 7.20 18.51
N VAL A 534 27.65 7.91 17.46
CA VAL A 534 28.53 8.33 16.34
C VAL A 534 29.21 9.66 16.60
N ARG A 535 28.62 10.49 17.47
CA ARG A 535 29.08 11.85 17.79
C ARG A 535 30.59 11.98 18.02
N PRO A 536 31.29 11.08 18.74
CA PRO A 536 32.74 11.20 18.92
C PRO A 536 33.55 11.18 17.61
N LEU A 537 33.11 10.41 16.60
CA LEU A 537 33.73 10.41 15.28
C LEU A 537 33.44 11.71 14.54
N TYR A 538 32.19 12.18 14.60
CA TYR A 538 31.81 13.46 14.00
C TYR A 538 32.58 14.64 14.60
N GLU A 539 32.72 14.72 15.93
CA GLU A 539 33.47 15.79 16.59
C GLU A 539 34.95 15.80 16.19
N ALA A 540 35.56 14.62 16.04
CA ALA A 540 36.93 14.50 15.53
C ALA A 540 37.04 14.96 14.07
N LEU A 541 36.10 14.58 13.21
CA LEU A 541 36.03 15.01 11.81
C LEU A 541 35.82 16.53 11.72
N HIS A 542 34.84 17.07 12.45
CA HIS A 542 34.53 18.49 12.54
C HIS A 542 35.75 19.30 12.98
N CYS A 543 36.43 18.87 14.05
CA CYS A 543 37.62 19.54 14.57
C CYS A 543 38.74 19.63 13.52
N HIS A 544 38.98 18.53 12.78
CA HIS A 544 39.97 18.50 11.72
C HIS A 544 39.58 19.37 10.53
N VAL A 545 38.32 19.27 10.08
CA VAL A 545 37.78 20.09 9.00
C VAL A 545 37.86 21.57 9.36
N ARG A 546 37.42 21.97 10.55
CA ARG A 546 37.50 23.35 11.03
C ARG A 546 38.94 23.87 11.01
N ALA A 547 39.89 23.10 11.51
CA ALA A 547 41.30 23.48 11.51
C ALA A 547 41.82 23.70 10.08
N LYS A 548 41.50 22.80 9.15
CA LYS A 548 41.91 22.92 7.73
C LYS A 548 41.24 24.08 7.00
N LEU A 549 39.97 24.36 7.31
CA LEU A 549 39.29 25.55 6.79
C LEU A 549 39.91 26.83 7.39
N ALA A 550 40.29 26.85 8.66
CA ALA A 550 40.98 27.98 9.27
C ALA A 550 42.41 28.19 8.69
N GLU A 551 43.14 27.11 8.38
CA GLU A 551 44.40 27.18 7.64
C GLU A 551 44.22 27.79 6.24
N THR A 552 43.09 27.50 5.57
CA THR A 552 42.80 27.93 4.20
C THR A 552 42.24 29.36 4.13
N TYR A 553 41.28 29.69 5.01
CA TYR A 553 40.50 30.93 4.96
C TYR A 553 40.89 31.96 6.03
N GLY A 554 41.72 31.58 7.00
CA GLY A 554 42.14 32.41 8.13
C GLY A 554 41.20 32.30 9.34
N THR A 555 41.75 32.54 10.53
CA THR A 555 41.03 32.42 11.82
C THR A 555 39.96 33.49 12.03
N ASP A 556 40.03 34.60 11.29
CA ASP A 556 38.99 35.65 11.31
C ASP A 556 37.71 35.19 10.59
N VAL A 557 37.83 34.25 9.65
CA VAL A 557 36.70 33.67 8.90
C VAL A 557 36.21 32.40 9.57
N VAL A 558 37.13 31.56 10.05
CA VAL A 558 36.82 30.30 10.74
C VAL A 558 37.50 30.29 12.10
N ALA A 559 36.72 30.55 13.16
CA ALA A 559 37.22 30.55 14.52
C ALA A 559 37.78 29.17 14.92
N PRO A 560 38.91 29.10 15.65
CA PRO A 560 39.55 27.83 16.00
C PRO A 560 38.77 27.01 17.04
N ASP A 561 37.88 27.64 17.80
CA ASP A 561 37.13 27.10 18.94
C ASP A 561 35.59 27.23 18.79
N GLY A 562 35.10 27.76 17.67
CA GLY A 562 33.68 28.02 17.42
C GLY A 562 33.03 27.14 16.35
N PRO A 563 31.72 27.28 16.10
CA PRO A 563 31.03 26.57 15.02
C PRO A 563 31.59 26.94 13.63
N ILE A 564 31.50 26.02 12.66
CA ILE A 564 31.93 26.27 11.28
C ILE A 564 30.87 27.15 10.57
N PRO A 565 31.26 28.19 9.83
CA PRO A 565 30.31 28.95 9.01
C PRO A 565 29.65 28.08 7.92
N ALA A 566 28.33 28.10 7.84
CA ALA A 566 27.54 27.20 7.00
C ALA A 566 27.81 27.24 5.48
N HIS A 567 28.52 28.26 4.98
CA HIS A 567 28.78 28.48 3.55
C HIS A 567 30.11 27.89 3.06
N LEU A 568 30.94 27.31 3.94
CA LEU A 568 32.32 26.91 3.60
C LEU A 568 32.51 25.40 3.40
N LEU A 569 31.43 24.61 3.45
CA LEU A 569 31.48 23.15 3.51
C LEU A 569 31.17 22.48 2.17
N GLY A 570 31.34 23.20 1.06
CA GLY A 570 31.25 22.63 -0.30
C GLY A 570 29.84 22.28 -0.77
N ASN A 571 28.81 22.60 0.01
CA ASN A 571 27.42 22.31 -0.28
C ASN A 571 26.51 23.44 0.26
N MET A 572 25.45 23.80 -0.47
CA MET A 572 24.51 24.90 -0.13
C MET A 572 23.93 24.82 1.30
N TRP A 573 23.74 23.61 1.82
CA TRP A 573 23.19 23.35 3.15
C TRP A 573 24.24 22.82 4.13
N ALA A 574 25.48 22.60 3.69
CA ALA A 574 26.50 21.89 4.46
C ALA A 574 26.02 20.51 4.97
N GLN A 575 25.23 19.81 4.16
CA GLN A 575 24.73 18.47 4.48
C GLN A 575 25.77 17.38 4.23
N THR A 576 26.62 17.56 3.22
CA THR A 576 27.75 16.68 2.87
C THR A 576 28.94 17.56 2.55
N TRP A 577 30.15 17.09 2.87
CA TRP A 577 31.38 17.87 2.86
C TRP A 577 32.43 17.29 1.90
N SER A 578 32.12 16.27 1.10
CA SER A 578 33.08 15.63 0.19
C SER A 578 33.70 16.58 -0.83
N ASN A 579 32.97 17.63 -1.24
CA ASN A 579 33.47 18.65 -2.15
C ASN A 579 34.67 19.44 -1.60
N ILE A 580 34.86 19.48 -0.28
CA ILE A 580 36.06 20.08 0.35
C ILE A 580 37.16 19.06 0.64
N TYR A 581 37.04 17.81 0.18
CA TYR A 581 38.06 16.77 0.31
C TYR A 581 39.47 17.27 -0.03
N PRO A 582 39.72 18.02 -1.14
CA PRO A 582 41.05 18.53 -1.45
C PRO A 582 41.70 19.40 -0.36
N LEU A 583 40.90 20.03 0.51
CA LEU A 583 41.39 20.87 1.60
C LEU A 583 41.73 20.06 2.86
N VAL A 584 41.11 18.89 3.04
CA VAL A 584 41.10 18.15 4.31
C VAL A 584 41.70 16.75 4.20
N ALA A 585 42.03 16.30 2.99
CA ALA A 585 42.56 14.99 2.69
C ALA A 585 43.85 14.66 3.49
N PRO A 586 44.05 13.40 3.90
CA PRO A 586 45.32 12.95 4.45
C PRO A 586 46.46 13.09 3.42
N PRO A 587 47.70 13.43 3.83
CA PRO A 587 48.84 13.61 2.92
C PRO A 587 49.17 12.40 2.05
N GLU A 588 48.83 11.19 2.51
CA GLU A 588 49.16 9.91 1.88
C GLU A 588 48.05 9.37 0.96
N GLY A 589 46.94 10.11 0.79
CA GLY A 589 45.67 9.59 0.26
C GLY A 589 45.41 9.70 -1.25
N SER A 590 46.42 9.62 -2.13
CA SER A 590 46.18 9.45 -3.57
C SER A 590 46.02 7.96 -3.89
N GLY A 591 44.80 7.51 -4.20
CA GLY A 591 44.48 6.11 -4.49
C GLY A 591 45.41 5.45 -5.52
N THR A 592 45.73 4.17 -5.31
CA THR A 592 46.70 3.41 -6.10
C THR A 592 46.16 2.95 -7.47
N PHE A 593 44.84 3.04 -7.70
CA PHE A 593 44.19 2.70 -8.98
C PHE A 593 42.94 3.55 -9.26
N ASP A 594 42.62 3.73 -10.54
CA ASP A 594 41.39 4.38 -11.02
C ASP A 594 40.44 3.32 -11.62
N LEU A 595 39.34 3.02 -10.93
CA LEU A 595 38.34 2.05 -11.40
C LEU A 595 37.70 2.48 -12.72
N THR A 596 37.53 3.78 -12.98
CA THR A 596 36.98 4.29 -14.24
C THR A 596 37.87 3.91 -15.42
N GLU A 597 39.19 4.09 -15.27
CA GLU A 597 40.14 3.66 -16.30
C GLU A 597 40.12 2.14 -16.49
N ARG A 598 40.00 1.35 -15.41
CA ARG A 598 39.93 -0.12 -15.48
C ARG A 598 38.67 -0.62 -16.19
N LEU A 599 37.50 -0.03 -15.89
CA LEU A 599 36.23 -0.34 -16.55
C LEU A 599 36.33 -0.10 -18.07
N ARG A 600 36.87 1.06 -18.46
CA ARG A 600 37.07 1.42 -19.86
C ARG A 600 38.09 0.51 -20.56
N ALA A 601 39.20 0.20 -19.90
CA ALA A 601 40.24 -0.67 -20.45
C ALA A 601 39.76 -2.10 -20.71
N LYS A 602 38.82 -2.59 -19.88
CA LYS A 602 38.19 -3.91 -20.05
C LYS A 602 37.02 -3.91 -21.05
N GLY A 603 36.69 -2.74 -21.62
CA GLY A 603 35.61 -2.60 -22.61
C GLY A 603 34.22 -2.82 -22.03
N VAL A 604 34.00 -2.49 -20.75
CA VAL A 604 32.67 -2.59 -20.11
C VAL A 604 31.73 -1.56 -20.72
N ASP A 605 30.55 -2.00 -21.17
CA ASP A 605 29.46 -1.15 -21.63
C ASP A 605 28.37 -1.00 -20.56
N GLU A 606 27.31 -0.23 -20.85
CA GLU A 606 26.25 0.09 -19.88
C GLU A 606 25.54 -1.17 -19.36
N ARG A 607 25.28 -2.15 -20.24
CA ARG A 607 24.70 -3.45 -19.83
C ARG A 607 25.69 -4.27 -19.03
N GLY A 608 26.98 -4.21 -19.36
CA GLY A 608 28.06 -4.83 -18.63
C GLY A 608 28.15 -4.34 -17.18
N MET A 609 27.99 -3.04 -16.94
CA MET A 609 27.92 -2.46 -15.59
C MET A 609 26.82 -3.13 -14.76
N VAL A 610 25.62 -3.26 -15.35
CA VAL A 610 24.45 -3.90 -14.71
C VAL A 610 24.65 -5.40 -14.52
N ARG A 611 25.34 -6.09 -15.45
CA ARG A 611 25.68 -7.50 -15.30
C ARG A 611 26.64 -7.76 -14.14
N TYR A 612 27.57 -6.86 -13.85
CA TYR A 612 28.40 -6.97 -12.64
C TYR A 612 27.55 -6.83 -11.38
N GLY A 613 26.61 -5.89 -11.36
CA GLY A 613 25.66 -5.73 -10.25
C GLY A 613 24.77 -6.97 -10.05
N GLU A 614 24.15 -7.50 -11.10
CA GLU A 614 23.39 -8.77 -11.05
C GLU A 614 24.28 -9.93 -10.58
N GLY A 615 25.53 -9.97 -11.07
CA GLY A 615 26.55 -10.93 -10.65
C GLY A 615 26.81 -10.90 -9.14
N PHE A 616 26.75 -9.72 -8.51
CA PHE A 616 26.87 -9.59 -7.07
C PHE A 616 25.73 -10.30 -6.33
N PHE A 617 24.47 -9.98 -6.66
CA PHE A 617 23.32 -10.59 -5.99
C PHE A 617 23.18 -12.08 -6.29
N THR A 618 23.40 -12.50 -7.52
CA THR A 618 23.36 -13.93 -7.88
C THR A 618 24.46 -14.73 -7.18
N SER A 619 25.64 -14.14 -6.94
CA SER A 619 26.70 -14.77 -6.13
C SER A 619 26.30 -15.01 -4.67
N LEU A 620 25.31 -14.25 -4.16
CA LEU A 620 24.76 -14.42 -2.83
C LEU A 620 23.66 -15.49 -2.80
N GLY A 621 23.19 -15.99 -3.95
CA GLY A 621 22.13 -16.99 -4.05
C GLY A 621 20.75 -16.42 -4.40
N PHE A 622 20.68 -15.19 -4.93
CA PHE A 622 19.46 -14.69 -5.56
C PHE A 622 19.30 -15.25 -6.98
N ASP A 623 18.05 -15.42 -7.42
CA ASP A 623 17.77 -15.78 -8.81
C ASP A 623 18.17 -14.65 -9.76
N PRO A 624 18.67 -14.94 -10.98
CA PRO A 624 18.98 -13.92 -11.97
C PRO A 624 17.76 -13.09 -12.34
N LEU A 625 17.97 -11.84 -12.76
CA LEU A 625 16.89 -10.94 -13.18
C LEU A 625 16.20 -11.52 -14.43
N PRO A 626 14.87 -11.37 -14.57
CA PRO A 626 14.13 -11.97 -15.68
C PRO A 626 14.57 -11.38 -17.04
N GLU A 627 14.32 -12.10 -18.13
CA GLU A 627 14.68 -11.62 -19.48
C GLU A 627 13.99 -10.28 -19.80
N THR A 628 12.75 -10.10 -19.33
CA THR A 628 11.99 -8.85 -19.45
C THR A 628 12.71 -7.64 -18.85
N PHE A 629 13.48 -7.81 -17.77
CA PHE A 629 14.28 -6.73 -17.19
C PHE A 629 15.28 -6.17 -18.21
N TRP A 630 15.96 -7.05 -18.94
CA TRP A 630 16.98 -6.67 -19.94
C TRP A 630 16.37 -6.10 -21.22
N GLU A 631 15.15 -6.50 -21.55
CA GLU A 631 14.41 -6.00 -22.71
C GLU A 631 13.78 -4.62 -22.46
N ARG A 632 13.28 -4.38 -21.25
CA ARG A 632 12.40 -3.24 -20.94
C ARG A 632 13.10 -2.11 -20.20
N SER A 633 14.27 -2.34 -19.59
CA SER A 633 15.04 -1.32 -18.87
C SER A 633 15.71 -0.28 -19.79
N LEU A 634 15.96 0.91 -19.23
CA LEU A 634 16.68 2.00 -19.89
C LEU A 634 18.08 2.12 -19.26
N PHE A 635 19.09 1.58 -19.94
CA PHE A 635 20.49 1.60 -19.47
C PHE A 635 21.32 2.77 -20.03
N ARG A 636 20.82 3.42 -21.08
CA ARG A 636 21.54 4.47 -21.80
C ARG A 636 20.55 5.55 -22.22
N GLN A 637 20.99 6.80 -22.16
CA GLN A 637 20.22 7.93 -22.68
C GLN A 637 19.95 7.76 -24.20
N PRO A 638 18.67 7.74 -24.62
CA PRO A 638 18.30 7.72 -26.03
C PRO A 638 18.73 9.03 -26.73
N ARG A 639 18.97 8.96 -28.04
CA ARG A 639 19.32 10.16 -28.84
C ARG A 639 18.11 10.87 -29.43
N ASP A 640 16.98 10.18 -29.47
CA ASP A 640 15.78 10.53 -30.21
C ASP A 640 14.64 11.07 -29.33
N ARG A 641 14.85 11.13 -27.99
CA ARG A 641 13.85 11.60 -27.03
C ARG A 641 14.46 12.03 -25.69
N ASP A 642 13.69 12.83 -24.96
CA ASP A 642 14.00 13.27 -23.60
C ASP A 642 13.55 12.23 -22.57
N VAL A 643 14.36 12.04 -21.52
CA VAL A 643 14.16 11.04 -20.45
C VAL A 643 14.64 11.58 -19.10
N VAL A 644 14.11 11.03 -18.00
CA VAL A 644 14.63 11.29 -16.65
C VAL A 644 15.84 10.39 -16.41
N CYS A 645 17.05 10.95 -16.47
CA CYS A 645 18.30 10.17 -16.34
C CYS A 645 18.68 9.74 -14.92
N HIS A 646 18.09 10.36 -13.89
CA HIS A 646 18.34 9.98 -12.49
C HIS A 646 18.04 8.49 -12.29
N ALA A 647 18.95 7.79 -11.60
CA ALA A 647 18.87 6.36 -11.37
C ALA A 647 17.61 6.03 -10.55
N SER A 648 16.95 4.92 -10.89
CA SER A 648 15.76 4.44 -10.17
C SER A 648 15.45 3.00 -10.60
N ALA A 649 15.00 2.21 -9.62
CA ALA A 649 14.51 0.85 -9.77
C ALA A 649 12.98 0.80 -9.70
N TRP A 650 12.35 0.05 -10.61
CA TRP A 650 10.91 0.03 -10.81
C TRP A 650 10.36 -1.39 -10.73
N ASP A 651 9.19 -1.52 -10.13
CA ASP A 651 8.35 -2.73 -10.16
C ASP A 651 7.00 -2.35 -10.76
N ILE A 652 6.79 -2.72 -12.04
CA ILE A 652 5.72 -2.16 -12.86
C ILE A 652 4.38 -2.88 -12.66
N ASP A 653 4.42 -4.17 -12.32
CA ASP A 653 3.24 -5.00 -12.08
C ASP A 653 3.17 -5.55 -10.66
N TRP A 654 4.12 -5.17 -9.80
CA TRP A 654 4.26 -5.64 -8.43
C TRP A 654 4.53 -7.15 -8.34
N GLU A 655 4.99 -7.78 -9.43
CA GLU A 655 5.28 -9.20 -9.52
C GLU A 655 6.66 -9.49 -10.11
N ASP A 656 6.82 -9.39 -11.45
CA ASP A 656 8.05 -9.80 -12.15
C ASP A 656 8.45 -8.82 -13.29
N ASP A 657 7.70 -7.74 -13.56
CA ASP A 657 8.09 -6.67 -14.49
C ASP A 657 8.97 -5.62 -13.82
N LEU A 658 10.17 -6.08 -13.42
CA LEU A 658 11.20 -5.24 -12.82
C LEU A 658 11.99 -4.49 -13.90
N ARG A 659 12.36 -3.23 -13.62
CA ARG A 659 13.13 -2.40 -14.55
C ARG A 659 14.12 -1.49 -13.83
N LEU A 660 15.21 -1.17 -14.53
CA LEU A 660 16.18 -0.13 -14.15
C LEU A 660 16.07 1.04 -15.15
N LYS A 661 15.96 2.27 -14.63
CA LYS A 661 16.03 3.50 -15.43
C LYS A 661 17.23 4.32 -15.00
N MET A 662 18.30 4.28 -15.79
CA MET A 662 19.54 5.00 -15.51
C MET A 662 20.28 5.33 -16.82
N CYS A 663 20.78 6.55 -16.95
CA CYS A 663 21.67 6.92 -18.07
C CYS A 663 23.13 6.58 -17.72
N VAL A 664 23.43 5.28 -17.65
CA VAL A 664 24.69 4.75 -17.12
C VAL A 664 25.90 5.35 -17.83
N GLN A 665 26.81 5.90 -17.04
CA GLN A 665 28.13 6.34 -17.45
C GLN A 665 29.17 5.28 -17.06
N ILE A 666 30.18 5.08 -17.91
CA ILE A 666 31.26 4.12 -17.61
C ILE A 666 32.29 4.80 -16.71
N ASN A 667 31.98 4.85 -15.41
CA ASN A 667 32.79 5.42 -14.35
C ASN A 667 32.61 4.63 -13.02
N ALA A 668 33.43 4.94 -12.02
CA ALA A 668 33.39 4.27 -10.71
C ALA A 668 32.15 4.59 -9.87
N GLU A 669 31.56 5.78 -10.02
CA GLU A 669 30.39 6.23 -9.27
C GLU A 669 29.15 5.43 -9.71
N ASP A 670 28.86 5.44 -11.01
CA ASP A 670 27.76 4.69 -11.62
C ASP A 670 27.92 3.17 -11.41
N PHE A 671 29.15 2.67 -11.27
CA PHE A 671 29.38 1.27 -10.88
C PHE A 671 28.75 0.96 -9.53
N SER A 672 28.95 1.83 -8.53
CA SER A 672 28.35 1.69 -7.21
C SER A 672 26.84 1.98 -7.23
N VAL A 673 26.39 2.99 -7.97
CA VAL A 673 24.95 3.32 -8.11
C VAL A 673 24.18 2.14 -8.70
N VAL A 674 24.72 1.49 -9.74
CA VAL A 674 24.09 0.29 -10.31
C VAL A 674 23.93 -0.83 -9.27
N HIS A 675 24.91 -1.03 -8.37
CA HIS A 675 24.78 -2.01 -7.30
C HIS A 675 23.70 -1.62 -6.28
N HIS A 676 23.61 -0.32 -5.95
CA HIS A 676 22.57 0.22 -5.08
C HIS A 676 21.17 0.00 -5.68
N GLU A 677 20.93 0.44 -6.92
CA GLU A 677 19.62 0.34 -7.58
C GLU A 677 19.14 -1.10 -7.75
N LEU A 678 20.05 -2.01 -8.07
CA LEU A 678 19.68 -3.43 -8.16
C LEU A 678 19.26 -3.98 -6.79
N GLY A 679 19.78 -3.43 -5.69
CA GLY A 679 19.30 -3.75 -4.33
C GLY A 679 17.79 -3.56 -4.20
N HIS A 680 17.24 -2.47 -4.73
CA HIS A 680 15.81 -2.22 -4.76
C HIS A 680 15.05 -3.25 -5.59
N ASN A 681 15.50 -3.58 -6.81
CA ASN A 681 14.84 -4.60 -7.64
C ASN A 681 14.86 -5.99 -7.01
N PHE A 682 15.97 -6.39 -6.38
CA PHE A 682 16.04 -7.66 -5.66
C PHE A 682 15.14 -7.66 -4.42
N TYR A 683 14.93 -6.50 -3.78
CA TYR A 683 14.03 -6.38 -2.63
C TYR A 683 12.57 -6.50 -3.08
N GLN A 684 12.19 -5.75 -4.12
CA GLN A 684 10.89 -5.82 -4.79
C GLN A 684 10.50 -7.27 -5.11
N ARG A 685 11.43 -8.01 -5.73
CA ARG A 685 11.22 -9.41 -6.06
C ARG A 685 11.09 -10.32 -4.84
N ALA A 686 11.83 -10.04 -3.75
CA ALA A 686 11.86 -10.90 -2.57
C ALA A 686 10.53 -10.89 -1.82
N TYR A 687 9.86 -9.74 -1.71
CA TYR A 687 8.57 -9.63 -1.01
C TYR A 687 7.34 -9.79 -1.92
N LYS A 688 7.49 -10.11 -3.21
CA LYS A 688 6.37 -10.13 -4.17
C LYS A 688 5.19 -11.04 -3.78
N THR A 689 5.43 -12.07 -2.96
CA THR A 689 4.39 -12.99 -2.47
C THR A 689 3.65 -12.47 -1.24
N GLN A 690 4.07 -11.34 -0.66
CA GLN A 690 3.37 -10.70 0.46
C GLN A 690 2.05 -10.07 -0.02
N PRO A 691 1.07 -9.88 0.91
CA PRO A 691 -0.05 -8.97 0.69
C PRO A 691 0.42 -7.60 0.23
N VAL A 692 -0.37 -6.91 -0.59
CA VAL A 692 0.00 -5.64 -1.24
C VAL A 692 0.47 -4.60 -0.23
N LEU A 693 -0.19 -4.48 0.92
CA LEU A 693 0.17 -3.54 1.98
C LEU A 693 1.45 -3.90 2.74
N TYR A 694 2.01 -5.08 2.50
CA TYR A 694 3.30 -5.55 3.02
C TYR A 694 4.41 -5.62 1.96
N ARG A 695 4.12 -5.32 0.69
CA ARG A 695 5.11 -5.23 -0.40
C ARG A 695 5.92 -3.93 -0.32
N ASP A 696 6.58 -3.74 0.80
CA ASP A 696 7.47 -2.64 1.12
C ASP A 696 8.56 -3.20 2.06
N SER A 697 9.61 -2.44 2.28
CA SER A 697 10.60 -2.70 3.32
C SER A 697 10.01 -2.57 4.74
N ALA A 698 10.70 -3.13 5.74
CA ALA A 698 10.27 -3.08 7.13
C ALA A 698 10.00 -1.65 7.64
N ASN A 699 10.82 -0.68 7.21
CA ASN A 699 10.54 0.76 7.27
C ASN A 699 11.37 1.49 6.20
N ASP A 700 11.08 2.77 5.94
CA ASP A 700 11.73 3.52 4.86
C ASP A 700 13.26 3.70 5.01
N GLY A 701 13.82 3.54 6.22
CA GLY A 701 15.27 3.48 6.44
C GLY A 701 15.90 2.17 5.97
N PHE A 702 15.17 1.05 6.02
CA PHE A 702 15.67 -0.26 5.55
C PHE A 702 15.82 -0.30 4.03
N HIS A 703 14.88 0.30 3.30
CA HIS A 703 14.89 0.31 1.84
C HIS A 703 16.19 0.93 1.32
N GLU A 704 16.47 2.16 1.76
CA GLU A 704 17.65 2.93 1.37
C GLU A 704 18.95 2.31 1.91
N ALA A 705 18.94 1.78 3.14
CA ALA A 705 20.12 1.16 3.73
C ALA A 705 20.61 -0.06 2.94
N LEU A 706 19.71 -0.81 2.31
CA LEU A 706 20.06 -2.06 1.67
C LEU A 706 20.92 -1.84 0.41
N GLY A 707 20.49 -0.94 -0.48
CA GLY A 707 21.27 -0.59 -1.67
C GLY A 707 22.66 -0.08 -1.30
N ASP A 708 22.73 0.78 -0.29
CA ASP A 708 23.99 1.31 0.23
C ASP A 708 24.88 0.24 0.90
N THR A 709 24.30 -0.73 1.60
CA THR A 709 25.04 -1.86 2.19
C THR A 709 25.78 -2.65 1.12
N VAL A 710 25.13 -2.89 -0.02
CA VAL A 710 25.75 -3.59 -1.14
C VAL A 710 26.88 -2.75 -1.74
N ALA A 711 26.69 -1.44 -1.87
CA ALA A 711 27.72 -0.52 -2.31
C ALA A 711 28.95 -0.52 -1.38
N LEU A 712 28.79 -0.69 -0.06
CA LEU A 712 29.90 -0.84 0.89
C LEU A 712 30.73 -2.11 0.66
N SER A 713 30.15 -3.15 0.05
CA SER A 713 30.85 -4.38 -0.33
C SER A 713 31.61 -4.27 -1.66
N VAL A 714 31.54 -3.12 -2.35
CA VAL A 714 32.33 -2.82 -3.55
C VAL A 714 33.75 -2.41 -3.14
N THR A 715 34.48 -3.34 -2.53
CA THR A 715 35.83 -3.12 -1.99
C THR A 715 36.92 -3.50 -2.99
N PRO A 716 38.20 -3.11 -2.76
CA PRO A 716 39.31 -3.62 -3.55
C PRO A 716 39.36 -5.16 -3.63
N ALA A 717 38.99 -5.87 -2.55
CA ALA A 717 38.91 -7.33 -2.56
C ALA A 717 37.92 -7.85 -3.61
N TYR A 718 36.74 -7.23 -3.71
CA TYR A 718 35.77 -7.53 -4.76
C TYR A 718 36.33 -7.23 -6.16
N LEU A 719 36.98 -6.08 -6.34
CA LEU A 719 37.58 -5.70 -7.62
C LEU A 719 38.72 -6.64 -8.06
N VAL A 720 39.46 -7.25 -7.11
CA VAL A 720 40.42 -8.33 -7.39
C VAL A 720 39.70 -9.55 -7.95
N GLN A 721 38.61 -9.98 -7.30
CA GLN A 721 37.86 -11.16 -7.75
C GLN A 721 37.23 -10.98 -9.13
N LEU A 722 36.79 -9.76 -9.44
CA LEU A 722 36.31 -9.41 -10.79
C LEU A 722 37.44 -9.28 -11.82
N GLY A 723 38.71 -9.24 -11.39
CA GLY A 723 39.87 -9.04 -12.26
C GLY A 723 39.95 -7.63 -12.84
N PHE A 724 39.62 -6.60 -12.03
CA PHE A 724 39.87 -5.19 -12.37
C PHE A 724 41.20 -4.67 -11.81
N ILE A 725 41.68 -5.27 -10.72
CA ILE A 725 42.99 -5.01 -10.11
C ILE A 725 43.64 -6.34 -9.72
N ASP A 726 44.98 -6.39 -9.71
CA ASP A 726 45.72 -7.65 -9.49
C ASP A 726 45.83 -8.04 -8.01
N GLN A 727 45.87 -7.04 -7.12
CA GLN A 727 45.96 -7.21 -5.66
C GLN A 727 45.36 -6.00 -4.95
N GLU A 728 44.99 -6.17 -3.69
CA GLU A 728 44.48 -5.07 -2.86
C GLU A 728 45.57 -4.02 -2.56
N PRO A 729 45.21 -2.72 -2.47
CA PRO A 729 46.09 -1.68 -1.98
C PRO A 729 46.53 -1.90 -0.52
N ASP A 730 47.69 -1.32 -0.17
CA ASP A 730 48.16 -1.25 1.21
C ASP A 730 47.17 -0.51 2.12
N ALA A 731 47.14 -0.86 3.42
CA ALA A 731 46.27 -0.24 4.43
C ALA A 731 46.45 1.27 4.55
N SER A 732 47.62 1.82 4.20
CA SER A 732 47.83 3.28 4.19
C SER A 732 46.92 4.01 3.19
N ALA A 733 46.47 3.34 2.11
CA ALA A 733 45.57 3.93 1.12
C ALA A 733 44.12 4.07 1.63
N ASP A 734 43.75 3.38 2.71
CA ASP A 734 42.38 3.39 3.26
C ASP A 734 42.01 4.77 3.81
N LEU A 735 42.96 5.53 4.36
CA LEU A 735 42.68 6.81 5.03
C LEU A 735 42.04 7.84 4.08
N GLY A 736 42.49 7.91 2.83
CA GLY A 736 41.91 8.82 1.83
C GLY A 736 40.48 8.45 1.48
N LEU A 737 40.22 7.15 1.28
CA LEU A 737 38.89 6.62 0.97
C LEU A 737 37.93 6.82 2.15
N LEU A 738 38.38 6.48 3.36
CA LEU A 738 37.63 6.67 4.59
C LEU A 738 37.34 8.16 4.85
N MET A 739 38.31 9.06 4.65
CA MET A 739 38.08 10.50 4.82
C MET A 739 36.98 10.99 3.86
N ARG A 740 37.04 10.63 2.58
CA ARG A 740 36.01 11.01 1.60
C ARG A 740 34.63 10.50 2.04
N MET A 741 34.54 9.23 2.40
CA MET A 741 33.29 8.62 2.83
C MET A 741 32.76 9.21 4.15
N ALA A 742 33.63 9.59 5.09
CA ALA A 742 33.23 10.26 6.32
C ALA A 742 32.69 11.68 6.06
N LEU A 743 33.26 12.41 5.10
CA LEU A 743 32.74 13.71 4.68
C LEU A 743 31.36 13.62 4.00
N ASP A 744 31.00 12.47 3.45
CA ASP A 744 29.65 12.24 2.93
C ASP A 744 28.71 11.70 4.01
N LYS A 745 29.01 10.52 4.56
CA LYS A 745 28.11 9.77 5.43
C LYS A 745 28.10 10.29 6.87
N VAL A 746 29.27 10.45 7.50
CA VAL A 746 29.35 10.90 8.90
C VAL A 746 28.95 12.35 9.05
N ALA A 747 29.37 13.22 8.12
CA ALA A 747 29.01 14.63 8.14
C ALA A 747 27.51 14.89 7.94
N PHE A 748 26.82 13.98 7.23
CA PHE A 748 25.40 14.05 6.96
C PHE A 748 24.52 13.72 8.16
N LEU A 749 24.89 12.72 8.97
CA LEU A 749 24.08 12.25 10.10
C LEU A 749 23.44 13.35 10.96
N PRO A 750 24.17 14.36 11.48
CA PRO A 750 23.53 15.39 12.30
C PRO A 750 22.58 16.29 11.50
N PHE A 751 22.77 16.46 10.18
CA PHE A 751 21.83 17.15 9.30
C PHE A 751 20.59 16.30 9.01
N GLY A 752 20.79 15.01 8.74
CA GLY A 752 19.72 14.01 8.56
C GLY A 752 18.79 13.96 9.77
N LEU A 753 19.34 14.04 10.97
CA LEU A 753 18.62 14.06 12.23
C LEU A 753 17.79 15.34 12.45
N LEU A 754 18.42 16.51 12.26
CA LEU A 754 17.84 17.77 12.76
C LEU A 754 16.59 18.22 11.99
N ILE A 755 16.47 17.87 10.71
CA ILE A 755 15.37 18.37 9.86
C ILE A 755 14.02 17.89 10.40
N ASP A 756 13.91 16.59 10.70
CA ASP A 756 12.67 16.03 11.22
C ASP A 756 12.47 16.31 12.70
N GLN A 757 13.54 16.40 13.49
CA GLN A 757 13.44 16.92 14.86
C GLN A 757 12.82 18.33 14.87
N TRP A 758 13.19 19.20 13.92
CA TRP A 758 12.55 20.51 13.76
C TRP A 758 11.09 20.36 13.30
N ARG A 759 10.81 19.59 12.25
CA ARG A 759 9.45 19.44 11.71
C ARG A 759 8.46 18.82 12.70
N TRP A 760 8.86 17.80 13.45
CA TRP A 760 7.99 17.17 14.47
C TRP A 760 7.63 18.15 15.58
N LYS A 761 8.56 19.01 15.98
CA LYS A 761 8.31 20.06 16.96
C LYS A 761 7.43 21.18 16.40
N VAL A 762 7.51 21.45 15.09
CA VAL A 762 6.57 22.36 14.42
C VAL A 762 5.16 21.74 14.34
N PHE A 763 5.04 20.48 13.91
CA PHE A 763 3.74 19.80 13.77
C PHE A 763 3.05 19.62 15.13
N SER A 764 3.78 19.29 16.20
CA SER A 764 3.22 19.20 17.55
C SER A 764 2.92 20.56 18.20
N GLY A 765 3.40 21.66 17.62
CA GLY A 765 3.25 23.01 18.16
C GLY A 765 4.26 23.40 19.25
N GLU A 766 5.28 22.57 19.54
CA GLU A 766 6.39 22.92 20.45
C GLU A 766 7.20 24.11 19.90
N ILE A 767 7.39 24.19 18.58
CA ILE A 767 7.97 25.36 17.89
C ILE A 767 6.84 26.13 17.22
N THR A 768 6.59 27.34 17.69
CA THR A 768 5.59 28.24 17.07
C THR A 768 6.16 28.96 15.85
N PRO A 769 5.32 29.54 14.97
CA PRO A 769 5.78 30.30 13.81
C PRO A 769 6.82 31.37 14.16
N GLU A 770 6.70 32.05 15.31
CA GLU A 770 7.63 33.08 15.79
C GLU A 770 9.02 32.54 16.15
N GLN A 771 9.22 31.24 16.13
CA GLN A 771 10.46 30.57 16.54
C GLN A 771 11.05 29.70 15.43
N TYR A 772 10.42 29.63 14.24
CA TYR A 772 10.84 28.74 13.16
C TYR A 772 12.32 28.85 12.83
N ASN A 773 12.81 30.07 12.58
CA ASN A 773 14.18 30.26 12.12
C ASN A 773 15.19 30.15 13.28
N THR A 774 14.83 30.66 14.45
CA THR A 774 15.64 30.58 15.66
C THR A 774 15.86 29.13 16.09
N ALA A 775 14.79 28.33 16.17
CA ALA A 775 14.88 26.93 16.55
C ALA A 775 15.66 26.09 15.52
N TRP A 776 15.51 26.39 14.23
CA TRP A 776 16.31 25.77 13.17
C TRP A 776 17.82 25.96 13.41
N TRP A 777 18.25 27.19 13.67
CA TRP A 777 19.67 27.48 13.91
C TRP A 777 20.18 26.95 15.25
N GLN A 778 19.35 26.91 16.29
CA GLN A 778 19.71 26.23 17.55
C GLN A 778 19.95 24.73 17.34
N LEU A 779 19.14 24.06 16.52
CA LEU A 779 19.34 22.63 16.21
C LEU A 779 20.57 22.41 15.32
N ARG A 780 20.81 23.29 14.32
CA ARG A 780 22.02 23.30 13.50
C ARG A 780 23.29 23.42 14.35
N GLU A 781 23.30 24.36 15.29
CA GLU A 781 24.44 24.54 16.18
C GLU A 781 24.57 23.35 17.16
N LYS A 782 23.47 22.91 17.79
CA LYS A 782 23.46 21.78 18.72
C LYS A 782 24.03 20.50 18.12
N TYR A 783 23.54 20.11 16.93
CA TYR A 783 23.87 18.83 16.32
C TYR A 783 25.08 18.88 15.40
N GLN A 784 25.24 19.93 14.58
CA GLN A 784 26.32 20.02 13.59
C GLN A 784 27.50 20.90 14.04
N GLY A 785 27.33 21.77 15.03
CA GLY A 785 28.35 22.80 15.30
C GLY A 785 28.56 23.71 14.10
N ILE A 786 27.48 24.07 13.43
CA ILE A 786 27.47 24.97 12.28
C ILE A 786 26.62 26.19 12.62
N ALA A 787 27.16 27.37 12.33
CA ALA A 787 26.50 28.66 12.56
C ALA A 787 26.13 29.34 11.24
N PRO A 788 25.09 30.20 11.24
CA PRO A 788 24.84 31.04 10.08
C PRO A 788 25.99 32.06 9.96
N PRO A 789 26.52 32.30 8.75
CA PRO A 789 27.62 33.24 8.57
C PRO A 789 27.23 34.72 8.73
N VAL A 790 25.92 34.99 8.79
CA VAL A 790 25.33 36.30 9.05
C VAL A 790 24.20 36.16 10.06
N ALA A 791 23.92 37.22 10.82
CA ALA A 791 22.79 37.23 11.74
C ALA A 791 21.47 36.95 10.99
N ARG A 792 20.63 36.10 11.57
CA ARG A 792 19.32 35.72 11.03
C ARG A 792 18.22 36.25 11.94
N SER A 793 17.03 36.41 11.38
CA SER A 793 15.84 36.91 12.07
C SER A 793 14.63 36.03 11.76
N GLU A 794 13.49 36.34 12.37
CA GLU A 794 12.21 35.69 12.04
C GLU A 794 11.52 36.30 10.81
N GLN A 795 12.19 37.20 10.08
CA GLN A 795 11.77 37.53 8.72
C GLN A 795 12.32 36.50 7.71
N ASP A 796 13.34 35.74 8.12
CA ASP A 796 13.90 34.65 7.33
C ASP A 796 13.10 33.36 7.52
N PHE A 797 13.26 32.43 6.57
CA PHE A 797 12.71 31.09 6.62
C PHE A 797 13.71 30.09 6.03
N ASP A 798 14.89 30.00 6.64
CA ASP A 798 15.99 29.14 6.18
C ASP A 798 15.63 27.65 6.03
N PRO A 799 14.76 27.02 6.87
CA PRO A 799 14.31 25.64 6.60
C PRO A 799 13.60 25.49 5.25
N GLY A 800 12.82 26.49 4.82
CA GLY A 800 12.17 26.49 3.50
C GLY A 800 13.14 26.53 2.32
N ALA A 801 14.40 26.91 2.55
CA ALA A 801 15.45 26.89 1.52
C ALA A 801 16.05 25.48 1.31
N LYS A 802 15.54 24.44 1.97
CA LYS A 802 15.89 23.03 1.76
C LYS A 802 14.69 22.26 1.20
N TYR A 803 14.82 21.70 0.00
CA TYR A 803 13.75 21.06 -0.80
C TYR A 803 12.72 20.23 -0.01
N HIS A 804 13.19 19.39 0.91
CA HIS A 804 12.33 18.42 1.60
C HIS A 804 11.30 19.07 2.53
N VAL A 805 11.53 20.30 2.97
CA VAL A 805 10.60 21.08 3.80
C VAL A 805 9.38 21.55 2.96
N PRO A 806 9.54 22.35 1.88
CA PRO A 806 8.40 22.76 1.04
C PRO A 806 7.80 21.62 0.21
N ALA A 807 8.55 20.54 -0.09
CA ALA A 807 8.04 19.38 -0.82
C ALA A 807 7.43 18.29 0.09
N ASN A 808 7.40 18.51 1.40
CA ASN A 808 6.86 17.56 2.39
C ASN A 808 7.40 16.11 2.30
N VAL A 809 8.70 15.95 2.11
CA VAL A 809 9.34 14.63 2.08
C VAL A 809 9.97 14.34 3.44
N PRO A 810 9.55 13.30 4.19
CA PRO A 810 10.19 12.90 5.45
C PRO A 810 11.70 12.70 5.30
N TYR A 811 12.50 13.08 6.30
CA TYR A 811 13.97 13.14 6.20
C TYR A 811 14.69 12.08 7.03
N THR A 812 14.03 11.58 8.08
CA THR A 812 14.59 10.60 9.03
C THR A 812 15.06 9.33 8.35
N ARG A 813 14.42 8.94 7.23
CA ARG A 813 14.83 7.81 6.39
C ARG A 813 16.32 7.82 6.04
N TYR A 814 16.88 9.00 5.72
CA TYR A 814 18.28 9.12 5.31
C TYR A 814 19.23 8.97 6.52
N PHE A 815 18.84 9.49 7.68
CA PHE A 815 19.60 9.28 8.92
C PHE A 815 19.65 7.80 9.29
N LEU A 816 18.50 7.12 9.22
CA LEU A 816 18.43 5.68 9.48
C LEU A 816 19.19 4.88 8.43
N ALA A 817 19.09 5.23 7.16
CA ALA A 817 19.81 4.56 6.08
C ALA A 817 21.33 4.60 6.27
N ASP A 818 21.87 5.76 6.64
CA ASP A 818 23.29 5.96 6.92
C ASP A 818 23.77 5.25 8.19
N ILE A 819 22.87 4.82 9.09
CA ILE A 819 23.21 3.99 10.26
C ILE A 819 23.09 2.52 9.92
N LEU A 820 21.92 2.12 9.42
CA LEU A 820 21.56 0.74 9.16
C LEU A 820 22.49 0.12 8.12
N GLN A 821 22.95 0.87 7.10
CA GLN A 821 23.85 0.31 6.09
C GLN A 821 25.15 -0.27 6.68
N PHE A 822 25.72 0.39 7.70
CA PHE A 822 26.93 -0.11 8.35
C PHE A 822 26.61 -1.25 9.31
N GLN A 823 25.48 -1.20 10.00
CA GLN A 823 25.05 -2.30 10.88
C GLN A 823 24.74 -3.57 10.09
N PHE A 824 24.06 -3.42 8.95
CA PHE A 824 23.80 -4.47 7.97
C PHE A 824 25.12 -5.02 7.43
N HIS A 825 26.03 -4.17 6.96
CA HIS A 825 27.35 -4.58 6.48
C HIS A 825 28.11 -5.38 7.54
N ARG A 826 28.15 -4.89 8.79
CA ARG A 826 28.77 -5.61 9.92
C ARG A 826 28.12 -6.98 10.15
N GLY A 827 26.79 -7.05 10.15
CA GLY A 827 26.05 -8.30 10.31
C GLY A 827 26.33 -9.31 9.20
N LEU A 828 26.37 -8.86 7.95
CA LEU A 828 26.69 -9.70 6.78
C LEU A 828 28.15 -10.16 6.80
N CYS A 829 29.10 -9.28 7.14
CA CYS A 829 30.51 -9.63 7.27
C CYS A 829 30.76 -10.68 8.36
N GLN A 830 30.06 -10.56 9.49
CA GLN A 830 30.08 -11.57 10.55
C GLN A 830 29.49 -12.90 10.07
N ALA A 831 28.38 -12.87 9.34
CA ALA A 831 27.79 -14.07 8.73
C ALA A 831 28.74 -14.73 7.71
N ALA A 832 29.50 -13.91 6.98
CA ALA A 832 30.51 -14.36 6.04
C ALA A 832 31.79 -14.92 6.72
N GLY A 833 31.91 -14.80 8.06
CA GLY A 833 33.08 -15.24 8.81
C GLY A 833 34.32 -14.35 8.62
N TYR A 834 34.13 -13.08 8.25
CA TYR A 834 35.23 -12.14 8.03
C TYR A 834 35.69 -11.52 9.37
N GLU A 835 36.99 -11.63 9.66
CA GLU A 835 37.61 -11.16 10.92
C GLU A 835 38.50 -9.91 10.75
N GLY A 836 38.65 -9.38 9.53
CA GLY A 836 39.50 -8.22 9.25
C GLY A 836 38.82 -6.86 9.54
N PRO A 837 39.47 -5.75 9.17
CA PRO A 837 38.88 -4.42 9.26
C PRO A 837 37.58 -4.33 8.45
N LEU A 838 36.50 -3.84 9.06
CA LEU A 838 35.16 -3.85 8.48
C LEU A 838 35.09 -3.11 7.13
N ASN A 839 35.87 -2.03 6.96
CA ASN A 839 35.98 -1.26 5.72
C ASN A 839 36.60 -2.00 4.53
N ARG A 840 37.16 -3.20 4.76
CA ARG A 840 37.73 -4.06 3.71
C ARG A 840 36.89 -5.30 3.43
N CYS A 841 35.86 -5.55 4.23
CA CYS A 841 34.97 -6.68 4.03
C CYS A 841 34.17 -6.56 2.72
N SER A 842 34.07 -7.65 1.97
CA SER A 842 33.06 -7.83 0.93
C SER A 842 32.36 -9.16 1.14
N VAL A 843 31.04 -9.19 0.98
CA VAL A 843 30.25 -10.42 1.11
C VAL A 843 30.02 -11.15 -0.22
N TYR A 844 30.60 -10.66 -1.32
CA TYR A 844 30.48 -11.28 -2.64
C TYR A 844 30.83 -12.79 -2.60
N GLY A 845 29.96 -13.62 -3.19
CA GLY A 845 30.14 -15.07 -3.23
C GLY A 845 29.91 -15.81 -1.90
N ASN A 846 29.24 -15.19 -0.92
CA ASN A 846 29.00 -15.79 0.39
C ASN A 846 27.53 -16.19 0.61
N ASP A 847 27.27 -17.50 0.64
CA ASP A 847 25.93 -18.07 0.81
C ASP A 847 25.26 -17.70 2.14
N ALA A 848 26.02 -17.64 3.24
CA ALA A 848 25.47 -17.36 4.57
C ALA A 848 25.03 -15.90 4.72
N ALA A 849 25.80 -14.96 4.17
CA ALA A 849 25.40 -13.56 4.08
C ALA A 849 24.17 -13.41 3.16
N GLY A 850 24.17 -14.10 2.03
CA GLY A 850 23.04 -14.08 1.10
C GLY A 850 21.74 -14.63 1.68
N GLU A 851 21.81 -15.69 2.49
CA GLU A 851 20.63 -16.25 3.16
C GLU A 851 19.99 -15.27 4.14
N ARG A 852 20.79 -14.54 4.91
CA ARG A 852 20.28 -13.46 5.78
C ARG A 852 19.58 -12.37 4.98
N LEU A 853 20.21 -11.95 3.88
CA LEU A 853 19.69 -10.89 3.02
C LEU A 853 18.33 -11.31 2.42
N ARG A 854 18.25 -12.49 1.79
CA ARG A 854 16.99 -13.02 1.24
C ARG A 854 15.90 -13.18 2.28
N THR A 855 16.23 -13.76 3.44
CA THR A 855 15.25 -14.02 4.50
C THR A 855 14.66 -12.72 5.01
N MET A 856 15.49 -11.71 5.29
CA MET A 856 15.02 -10.41 5.74
C MET A 856 14.18 -9.71 4.66
N MET A 857 14.64 -9.71 3.40
CA MET A 857 13.92 -9.05 2.31
C MET A 857 12.54 -9.68 2.05
N ALA A 858 12.41 -11.00 2.16
CA ALA A 858 11.15 -11.71 1.96
C ALA A 858 10.08 -11.39 3.03
N MET A 859 10.48 -10.87 4.20
CA MET A 859 9.53 -10.45 5.24
C MET A 859 8.72 -9.22 4.80
N GLY A 860 9.25 -8.37 3.92
CA GLY A 860 8.66 -7.09 3.58
C GLY A 860 8.32 -6.27 4.83
N ALA A 861 7.12 -5.67 4.84
CA ALA A 861 6.61 -4.92 6.00
C ALA A 861 5.70 -5.77 6.92
N SER A 862 5.66 -7.10 6.77
CA SER A 862 4.72 -7.98 7.50
C SER A 862 4.98 -8.10 9.00
N ARG A 863 6.19 -7.79 9.46
CA ARG A 863 6.63 -7.87 10.85
C ARG A 863 7.21 -6.54 11.32
N PRO A 864 7.27 -6.29 12.64
CA PRO A 864 7.93 -5.11 13.17
C PRO A 864 9.40 -5.09 12.78
N TRP A 865 9.94 -3.92 12.43
CA TRP A 865 11.31 -3.81 11.93
C TRP A 865 12.41 -4.41 12.84
N PRO A 866 12.28 -4.48 14.20
CA PRO A 866 13.29 -5.14 15.03
C PRO A 866 13.46 -6.63 14.72
N GLU A 867 12.41 -7.31 14.25
CA GLU A 867 12.50 -8.72 13.85
C GLU A 867 13.27 -8.86 12.53
N ALA A 868 13.01 -7.97 11.56
CA ALA A 868 13.78 -7.91 10.32
C ALA A 868 15.26 -7.59 10.58
N LEU A 869 15.53 -6.68 11.53
CA LEU A 869 16.90 -6.35 11.95
C LEU A 869 17.63 -7.56 12.56
N GLU A 870 16.92 -8.35 13.37
CA GLU A 870 17.49 -9.53 14.02
C GLU A 870 17.90 -10.61 13.00
N VAL A 871 17.09 -10.83 11.96
CA VAL A 871 17.45 -11.73 10.86
C VAL A 871 18.73 -11.25 10.17
N MET A 872 18.83 -9.95 9.90
CA MET A 872 19.95 -9.36 9.16
C MET A 872 21.25 -9.33 9.98
N THR A 873 21.15 -8.97 11.26
CA THR A 873 22.30 -8.58 12.09
C THR A 873 22.53 -9.48 13.30
N GLY A 874 21.54 -10.28 13.69
CA GLY A 874 21.51 -11.01 14.96
C GLY A 874 21.11 -10.14 16.18
N GLN A 875 20.67 -8.90 15.95
CA GLN A 875 20.32 -7.93 17.00
C GLN A 875 18.96 -7.28 16.69
N LYS A 876 18.18 -6.96 17.73
CA LYS A 876 16.89 -6.25 17.59
C LYS A 876 17.00 -4.73 17.65
N GLU A 877 18.12 -4.22 18.15
CA GLU A 877 18.33 -2.79 18.36
C GLU A 877 19.16 -2.20 17.21
N MET A 878 18.83 -0.98 16.79
CA MET A 878 19.70 -0.24 15.90
C MET A 878 21.03 0.06 16.61
N ASP A 879 22.14 -0.06 15.92
CA ASP A 879 23.45 0.13 16.54
C ASP A 879 24.41 0.88 15.61
N ALA A 880 24.54 2.17 15.87
CA ALA A 880 25.40 3.05 15.10
C ALA A 880 26.90 2.88 15.44
N THR A 881 27.27 2.03 16.40
CA THR A 881 28.69 1.71 16.65
C THR A 881 29.35 0.99 15.46
N ALA A 882 28.57 0.37 14.56
CA ALA A 882 29.10 -0.20 13.32
C ALA A 882 29.82 0.84 12.44
N ILE A 883 29.39 2.11 12.51
CA ILE A 883 30.09 3.22 11.85
C ILE A 883 31.47 3.43 12.48
N LEU A 884 31.57 3.39 13.80
CA LEU A 884 32.85 3.52 14.49
C LEU A 884 33.81 2.38 14.13
N ASP A 885 33.30 1.15 14.02
CA ASP A 885 34.08 -0.03 13.60
C ASP A 885 34.60 0.15 12.16
N TYR A 886 33.76 0.64 11.25
CA TYR A 886 34.12 0.88 9.85
C TYR A 886 35.18 1.99 9.71
N PHE A 887 35.00 3.10 10.44
CA PHE A 887 35.89 4.26 10.37
C PHE A 887 37.03 4.24 11.40
N ALA A 888 37.27 3.13 12.10
CA ALA A 888 38.26 3.04 13.16
C ALA A 888 39.67 3.52 12.75
N PRO A 889 40.20 3.18 11.55
CA PRO A 889 41.50 3.69 11.10
C PRO A 889 41.52 5.22 10.94
N LEU A 890 40.45 5.78 10.36
CA LEU A 890 40.32 7.23 10.19
C LEU A 890 40.15 7.94 11.53
N LYS A 891 39.38 7.37 12.46
CA LYS A 891 39.19 7.93 13.80
C LYS A 891 40.51 8.04 14.55
N ALA A 892 41.32 6.98 14.54
CA ALA A 892 42.64 6.99 15.16
C ALA A 892 43.55 8.07 14.56
N TRP A 893 43.54 8.22 13.23
CA TRP A 893 44.28 9.26 12.53
C TRP A 893 43.78 10.67 12.89
N LEU A 894 42.47 10.90 12.91
CA LEU A 894 41.86 12.17 13.29
C LEU A 894 42.22 12.56 14.73
N ASP A 895 42.20 11.61 15.66
CA ASP A 895 42.58 11.85 17.06
C ASP A 895 44.04 12.27 17.19
N GLU A 896 44.94 11.68 16.39
CA GLU A 896 46.34 12.11 16.31
C GLU A 896 46.47 13.52 15.74
N GLN A 897 45.80 13.81 14.62
CA GLN A 897 45.85 15.15 13.99
C GLN A 897 45.26 16.25 14.87
N ASN A 898 44.30 15.91 15.72
CA ASN A 898 43.62 16.84 16.59
C ASN A 898 44.31 17.05 17.94
N GLN A 899 45.45 16.40 18.21
CA GLN A 899 46.21 16.63 19.43
C GLN A 899 46.59 18.11 19.57
N GLY A 900 46.23 18.71 20.70
CA GLY A 900 46.49 20.13 20.99
C GLY A 900 45.50 21.11 20.37
N ARG A 901 44.49 20.65 19.62
CA ARG A 901 43.37 21.49 19.16
C ARG A 901 42.25 21.52 20.20
N VAL A 902 41.49 22.61 20.22
CA VAL A 902 40.22 22.66 20.97
C VAL A 902 39.17 22.04 20.05
N CYS A 903 38.59 20.90 20.43
CA CYS A 903 37.52 20.24 19.67
C CYS A 903 36.16 20.47 20.34
N GLY A 904 35.08 20.42 19.55
CA GLY A 904 33.76 20.90 19.97
C GLY A 904 33.56 22.40 19.68
N TRP A 905 32.34 22.89 19.91
CA TRP A 905 31.89 24.23 19.48
C TRP A 905 31.04 24.97 20.53
N GLY A 906 31.04 24.50 21.78
CA GLY A 906 30.23 25.07 22.87
C GLY A 906 30.79 26.34 23.52
N GLY A 907 31.94 26.84 23.07
CA GLY A 907 32.69 27.92 23.72
C GLY A 907 33.64 27.43 24.82
#